data_AF-A0ABD5XZM4-F1
#
_entry.id   AF-A0ABD5XZM4-F1
#
_cell.length_a   1.000
_cell.length_b   1.000
_cell.length_c   1.000
_cell.angle_alpha   90.00
_cell.angle_beta   90.00
_cell.angle_gamma   90.00
#
_symmetry.space_group_name_H-M   'P 1'
#
loop_
_entity.id
_entity.type
_entity.pdbx_description
1 polymer ?
#
loop_
_entity_poly.entity_id
_entity_poly.type
_entity_poly.pdbx_seq_one_letter_code
_entity_poly.pdbx_strand_id
1 'polypeptide(L)'
;MVGRHRALATLGLALLVVAGGLPASGAVATATQPSGPSASGGSDGLGVDAAATSLALQENNSTRQHDNPAKVSEKGDLIGVRQWLSNRMLDRLSTGAVELDQGQYEQARSLVGDEYNSRLEQFVDVIGETESESDDDSADAFQRAQRSQRNLTERVQRYEQTYDDYQEAVAEGDEAEAREHARQLQRIASDVRRLNRTVVGQYETLENRTGTDLTPATTSIENVTENVTERQQRVDERLFTGTNLTVSADSTTISYTDPLVATGRLTTENGDPVADREIPLRIANRTYTAETDGDGRFRVTYRPRTIRTDRSSLRVRYVPENASEYLASNDSVAVDVEQVVATLSVERATDAAAFGDRVDATARLTIGDREIRGVPIHAAVGDTQLGQALTDRSGTAAVRGRLPAGVPDGNRSLTLSAGGPNAAVTAEPVSQPVVVRSTPTNLTVAAAQTTGETIAVNGTLTTADGLAIDSQPVEVSVGDAVTETVRTGPNGSYDLAVDGGQLGVSGGATVSVRAHFGGNGTNLEEASATTTVAFRNQTGASGAPETLRSLVSDRLPFGDVSPAVLAGLAALVVLLAVLLVLRRRYAGGDGDDPSAPPADPPEPDDDAAADADPEAGPAAASATDGEGPSPDDGLDFAPAESLLAAGDRAAAVRFAYQHLRGHVAADVGAADSDTHWEFYERCRADGMNGERLDAVRDLVEAYEAVEFGEHSTAPDADRLITTVDLRWSSASDD
;
A
#
# COMPACT_ATOMS: atom_id res chain seq x y z
N MET A 1 -11.97 -52.97 -39.25
CA MET A 1 -13.11 -53.90 -39.01
C MET A 1 -13.77 -53.52 -37.68
N VAL A 2 -15.10 -53.74 -37.55
CA VAL A 2 -15.91 -53.97 -36.33
C VAL A 2 -15.36 -53.49 -34.96
N GLY A 3 -16.09 -52.76 -34.11
CA GLY A 3 -17.47 -52.27 -34.22
C GLY A 3 -18.01 -51.64 -32.92
N ARG A 4 -18.93 -50.69 -33.11
CA ARG A 4 -20.01 -50.20 -32.24
C ARG A 4 -20.43 -51.10 -31.06
N HIS A 5 -20.61 -50.51 -29.86
CA HIS A 5 -21.89 -50.30 -29.12
C HIS A 5 -21.68 -50.14 -27.58
N ARG A 6 -22.29 -49.12 -26.93
CA ARG A 6 -23.48 -49.15 -26.01
C ARG A 6 -23.34 -50.09 -24.80
N ALA A 7 -23.82 -49.79 -23.59
CA ALA A 7 -24.48 -48.60 -23.00
C ALA A 7 -24.68 -48.83 -21.47
N LEU A 8 -25.28 -47.86 -20.76
CA LEU A 8 -25.96 -47.96 -19.44
C LEU A 8 -25.08 -48.44 -18.25
N ALA A 9 -24.80 -47.60 -17.24
CA ALA A 9 -25.72 -47.11 -16.21
C ALA A 9 -26.35 -48.23 -15.35
N THR A 10 -25.85 -48.38 -14.11
CA THR A 10 -26.63 -48.86 -12.93
C THR A 10 -25.92 -48.42 -11.65
N LEU A 11 -26.71 -47.94 -10.69
CA LEU A 11 -26.30 -47.56 -9.34
C LEU A 11 -26.95 -48.56 -8.37
N GLY A 12 -26.22 -49.10 -7.39
CA GLY A 12 -26.79 -50.13 -6.51
C GLY A 12 -25.86 -50.76 -5.47
N LEU A 13 -25.73 -50.08 -4.32
CA LEU A 13 -25.88 -50.57 -2.92
C LEU A 13 -25.29 -51.92 -2.45
N ALA A 14 -24.92 -51.95 -1.15
CA ALA A 14 -24.76 -53.10 -0.23
C ALA A 14 -23.36 -53.77 -0.13
N LEU A 15 -22.89 -54.35 0.99
CA LEU A 15 -23.22 -54.31 2.44
C LEU A 15 -22.23 -55.26 3.20
N LEU A 16 -22.01 -55.08 4.52
CA LEU A 16 -21.41 -56.05 5.50
C LEU A 16 -19.88 -56.34 5.35
N VAL A 17 -18.96 -56.07 6.31
CA VAL A 17 -18.74 -56.58 7.70
C VAL A 17 -17.90 -57.88 7.78
N VAL A 18 -16.81 -57.88 8.59
CA VAL A 18 -16.41 -58.85 9.65
C VAL A 18 -14.91 -58.70 10.04
N ALA A 19 -14.68 -58.35 11.31
CA ALA A 19 -13.62 -58.72 12.29
C ALA A 19 -12.14 -59.01 11.94
N GLY A 20 -11.25 -58.68 12.90
CA GLY A 20 -10.14 -59.58 13.26
C GLY A 20 -8.92 -59.04 14.04
N GLY A 21 -8.89 -59.19 15.37
CA GLY A 21 -7.72 -59.80 16.06
C GLY A 21 -6.51 -58.97 16.54
N LEU A 22 -6.58 -58.53 17.82
CA LEU A 22 -5.46 -58.30 18.77
C LEU A 22 -4.51 -59.53 18.92
N PRO A 23 -3.24 -59.43 19.44
CA PRO A 23 -3.01 -59.39 20.91
C PRO A 23 -1.70 -58.80 21.51
N ALA A 24 -1.85 -58.17 22.70
CA ALA A 24 -1.08 -58.31 23.98
C ALA A 24 0.44 -58.00 24.06
N SER A 25 1.08 -57.67 25.20
CA SER A 25 0.76 -57.77 26.67
C SER A 25 1.51 -56.67 27.48
N GLY A 26 1.28 -56.39 28.77
CA GLY A 26 0.18 -56.76 29.69
C GLY A 26 0.56 -56.93 31.19
N ALA A 27 0.00 -56.09 32.09
CA ALA A 27 -0.02 -56.20 33.57
C ALA A 27 1.34 -56.01 34.32
N VAL A 28 1.49 -55.94 35.67
CA VAL A 28 0.63 -56.26 36.85
C VAL A 28 0.79 -55.20 37.99
N ALA A 29 -0.07 -55.24 39.03
CA ALA A 29 -0.19 -54.31 40.17
C ALA A 29 0.46 -54.75 41.51
N THR A 30 0.43 -53.89 42.55
CA THR A 30 -0.03 -54.21 43.94
C THR A 30 -0.18 -52.95 44.83
N ALA A 31 -0.94 -53.04 45.92
CA ALA A 31 -1.26 -51.94 46.87
C ALA A 31 -0.58 -52.13 48.25
N THR A 32 -0.51 -51.09 49.12
CA THR A 32 -0.61 -51.15 50.62
C THR A 32 -0.37 -49.77 51.27
N GLN A 33 -1.11 -49.44 52.36
CA GLN A 33 -0.87 -48.31 53.28
C GLN A 33 0.10 -48.67 54.42
N PRO A 34 0.79 -47.68 55.01
CA PRO A 34 0.63 -47.41 56.45
C PRO A 34 0.52 -45.90 56.77
N SER A 35 -0.43 -45.45 57.61
CA SER A 35 -0.32 -45.32 59.10
C SER A 35 0.58 -44.16 59.59
N GLY A 36 0.00 -43.22 60.35
CA GLY A 36 0.73 -42.19 61.10
C GLY A 36 0.70 -42.43 62.63
N PRO A 37 1.27 -41.50 63.41
CA PRO A 37 0.74 -41.10 64.73
C PRO A 37 0.64 -39.56 64.84
N SER A 38 -0.43 -38.93 65.34
CA SER A 38 -1.11 -39.01 66.66
C SER A 38 -0.34 -38.37 67.82
N ALA A 39 -0.83 -37.23 68.34
CA ALA A 39 -1.10 -37.00 69.79
C ALA A 39 -1.77 -35.63 70.10
N SER A 40 -2.86 -35.67 70.90
CA SER A 40 -3.36 -34.69 71.90
C SER A 40 -3.44 -33.15 71.60
N GLY A 41 -4.47 -32.41 71.99
CA GLY A 41 -5.72 -32.74 72.71
C GLY A 41 -5.92 -31.94 74.03
N GLY A 42 -7.04 -31.21 74.14
CA GLY A 42 -7.51 -30.49 75.35
C GLY A 42 -7.49 -28.96 75.20
N SER A 43 -8.48 -28.19 75.69
CA SER A 43 -9.74 -28.57 76.36
C SER A 43 -10.75 -27.41 76.45
N ASP A 44 -12.03 -27.74 76.22
CA ASP A 44 -13.30 -27.23 76.80
C ASP A 44 -13.56 -25.76 77.20
N GLY A 45 -14.83 -25.36 76.99
CA GLY A 45 -15.44 -24.11 77.48
C GLY A 45 -16.67 -23.66 76.68
N LEU A 46 -17.55 -24.57 76.23
CA LEU A 46 -18.89 -24.80 76.82
C LEU A 46 -19.73 -23.53 77.13
N GLY A 47 -20.82 -23.35 76.38
CA GLY A 47 -21.87 -22.35 76.58
C GLY A 47 -23.16 -22.69 75.83
N VAL A 48 -23.98 -23.57 76.43
CA VAL A 48 -25.40 -23.83 76.05
C VAL A 48 -26.23 -22.55 76.24
N ASP A 49 -27.39 -22.31 75.61
CA ASP A 49 -28.38 -23.26 75.08
C ASP A 49 -29.34 -22.63 74.02
N ALA A 50 -30.10 -23.49 73.34
CA ALA A 50 -31.44 -23.30 72.75
C ALA A 50 -31.81 -22.04 71.92
N ALA A 51 -32.09 -22.26 70.62
CA ALA A 51 -33.42 -22.01 70.04
C ALA A 51 -33.62 -22.84 68.75
N ALA A 52 -34.79 -23.47 68.59
CA ALA A 52 -35.14 -24.22 67.38
C ALA A 52 -35.59 -23.29 66.23
N THR A 53 -35.49 -23.74 64.97
CA THR A 53 -36.65 -24.03 64.09
C THR A 53 -36.22 -24.43 62.66
N SER A 54 -36.96 -25.38 62.09
CA SER A 54 -37.10 -25.73 60.66
C SER A 54 -35.86 -26.00 59.77
N LEU A 55 -35.87 -27.20 59.17
CA LEU A 55 -35.28 -27.45 57.86
C LEU A 55 -35.81 -26.44 56.83
N ALA A 56 -34.92 -25.63 56.27
CA ALA A 56 -35.13 -24.87 55.03
C ALA A 56 -34.06 -25.30 54.02
N LEU A 57 -34.47 -25.37 52.76
CA LEU A 57 -33.73 -25.99 51.66
C LEU A 57 -32.36 -25.37 51.43
N GLN A 58 -31.37 -26.23 51.17
CA GLN A 58 -30.07 -25.86 50.63
C GLN A 58 -30.25 -25.37 49.19
N GLU A 59 -30.11 -24.07 48.95
CA GLU A 59 -30.15 -23.54 47.59
C GLU A 59 -28.91 -24.00 46.80
N ASN A 60 -29.18 -24.75 45.74
CA ASN A 60 -28.17 -25.18 44.78
C ASN A 60 -27.75 -23.96 43.94
N ASN A 61 -26.55 -23.41 44.20
CA ASN A 61 -25.97 -22.33 43.42
C ASN A 61 -25.46 -22.82 42.05
N SER A 62 -26.38 -23.31 41.23
CA SER A 62 -26.12 -23.64 39.83
C SER A 62 -26.48 -22.43 38.95
N THR A 63 -25.49 -21.57 38.70
CA THR A 63 -25.64 -20.44 37.77
C THR A 63 -25.94 -21.00 36.37
N ARG A 64 -27.14 -20.75 35.85
CA ARG A 64 -27.57 -21.26 34.54
C ARG A 64 -26.92 -20.41 33.44
N GLN A 65 -25.82 -20.91 32.86
CA GLN A 65 -25.04 -20.16 31.86
C GLN A 65 -25.55 -20.30 30.41
N HIS A 66 -26.30 -21.37 30.10
CA HIS A 66 -26.86 -21.60 28.77
C HIS A 66 -28.30 -22.12 28.89
N ASP A 67 -29.20 -21.52 28.12
CA ASP A 67 -30.56 -22.01 27.88
C ASP A 67 -30.69 -22.48 26.42
N ASN A 68 -31.68 -23.34 26.15
CA ASN A 68 -31.89 -23.86 24.80
C ASN A 68 -32.40 -22.75 23.86
N PRO A 69 -31.71 -22.42 22.75
CA PRO A 69 -32.09 -21.29 21.88
C PRO A 69 -33.53 -21.36 21.35
N ALA A 70 -34.08 -22.56 21.15
CA ALA A 70 -35.47 -22.75 20.71
C ALA A 70 -36.52 -22.53 21.82
N LYS A 71 -36.11 -22.12 23.02
CA LYS A 71 -36.98 -21.92 24.21
C LYS A 71 -36.79 -20.56 24.89
N VAL A 72 -35.90 -19.71 24.39
CA VAL A 72 -35.68 -18.36 24.90
C VAL A 72 -36.39 -17.37 23.98
N SER A 73 -37.16 -16.44 24.56
CA SER A 73 -37.85 -15.36 23.83
C SER A 73 -37.41 -13.97 24.28
N GLU A 74 -36.45 -13.90 25.20
CA GLU A 74 -35.85 -12.65 25.68
C GLU A 74 -34.72 -12.23 24.74
N LYS A 75 -34.51 -10.91 24.58
CA LYS A 75 -33.36 -10.40 23.84
C LYS A 75 -32.09 -10.68 24.64
N GLY A 76 -31.01 -11.08 23.96
CA GLY A 76 -29.71 -11.32 24.60
C GLY A 76 -29.08 -10.04 25.15
N ASP A 77 -28.26 -10.17 26.18
CA ASP A 77 -27.47 -9.07 26.74
C ASP A 77 -26.23 -8.81 25.87
N LEU A 78 -26.43 -8.10 24.76
CA LEU A 78 -25.36 -7.71 23.84
C LEU A 78 -24.33 -6.80 24.51
N ILE A 79 -24.72 -6.00 25.51
CA ILE A 79 -23.80 -5.13 26.26
C ILE A 79 -22.83 -5.99 27.10
N GLY A 80 -23.35 -7.01 27.79
CA GLY A 80 -22.54 -7.99 28.52
C GLY A 80 -21.61 -8.81 27.61
N VAL A 81 -22.08 -9.22 26.43
CA VAL A 81 -21.23 -9.90 25.42
C VAL A 81 -20.13 -8.98 24.90
N ARG A 82 -20.46 -7.72 24.59
CA ARG A 82 -19.50 -6.69 24.14
C ARG A 82 -18.40 -6.46 25.17
N GLN A 83 -18.76 -6.34 26.46
CA GLN A 83 -17.80 -6.18 27.54
C GLN A 83 -16.91 -7.43 27.71
N TRP A 84 -17.49 -8.63 27.60
CA TRP A 84 -16.72 -9.88 27.67
C TRP A 84 -15.70 -10.00 26.53
N LEU A 85 -16.10 -9.68 25.29
CA LEU A 85 -15.21 -9.69 24.11
C LEU A 85 -14.09 -8.64 24.26
N SER A 86 -14.44 -7.41 24.62
CA SER A 86 -13.49 -6.34 24.93
C SER A 86 -12.44 -6.80 25.95
N ASN A 87 -12.87 -7.28 27.10
CA ASN A 87 -11.97 -7.74 28.17
C ASN A 87 -11.07 -8.90 27.71
N ARG A 88 -11.59 -9.82 26.87
CA ARG A 88 -10.80 -10.93 26.33
C ARG A 88 -9.77 -10.48 25.28
N MET A 89 -10.03 -9.41 24.53
CA MET A 89 -9.03 -8.80 23.65
C MET A 89 -7.97 -8.04 24.45
N LEU A 90 -8.35 -7.30 25.49
CA LEU A 90 -7.42 -6.58 26.37
C LEU A 90 -6.47 -7.53 27.12
N ASP A 91 -7.02 -8.64 27.66
CA ASP A 91 -6.28 -9.77 28.23
C ASP A 91 -5.22 -10.34 27.26
N ARG A 92 -5.58 -10.45 25.97
CA ARG A 92 -4.66 -10.91 24.92
C ARG A 92 -3.59 -9.89 24.55
N LEU A 93 -3.91 -8.60 24.43
CA LEU A 93 -2.91 -7.52 24.24
C LEU A 93 -1.92 -7.50 25.41
N SER A 94 -2.44 -7.52 26.64
CA SER A 94 -1.66 -7.49 27.88
C SER A 94 -0.73 -8.70 28.01
N THR A 95 -1.27 -9.91 27.85
CA THR A 95 -0.45 -11.13 27.86
C THR A 95 0.59 -11.10 26.73
N GLY A 96 0.23 -10.64 25.53
CA GLY A 96 1.16 -10.54 24.40
C GLY A 96 2.32 -9.56 24.65
N ALA A 97 2.11 -8.52 25.45
CA ALA A 97 3.15 -7.57 25.84
C ALA A 97 4.11 -8.21 26.87
N VAL A 98 3.56 -8.97 27.82
CA VAL A 98 4.32 -9.73 28.81
C VAL A 98 5.15 -10.85 28.15
N GLU A 99 4.61 -11.55 27.15
CA GLU A 99 5.36 -12.54 26.37
C GLU A 99 6.48 -11.89 25.54
N LEU A 100 6.28 -10.67 25.03
CA LEU A 100 7.31 -9.91 24.31
C LEU A 100 8.49 -9.54 25.23
N ASP A 101 8.21 -9.08 26.46
CA ASP A 101 9.21 -8.78 27.50
C ASP A 101 9.99 -10.05 27.95
N GLN A 102 9.36 -11.22 27.88
CA GLN A 102 9.99 -12.52 28.11
C GLN A 102 10.72 -13.11 26.88
N GLY A 103 10.84 -12.35 25.78
CA GLY A 103 11.48 -12.78 24.53
C GLY A 103 10.72 -13.88 23.76
N GLN A 104 9.45 -14.13 24.11
CA GLN A 104 8.62 -15.17 23.51
C GLN A 104 7.91 -14.68 22.24
N TYR A 105 8.68 -14.23 21.24
CA TYR A 105 8.17 -13.54 20.05
C TYR A 105 7.08 -14.28 19.27
N GLU A 106 7.11 -15.62 19.27
CA GLU A 106 6.07 -16.46 18.64
C GLU A 106 4.78 -16.49 19.46
N GLN A 107 4.89 -16.57 20.79
CA GLN A 107 3.74 -16.56 21.71
C GLN A 107 3.08 -15.19 21.71
N ALA A 108 3.87 -14.11 21.78
CA ALA A 108 3.41 -12.73 21.63
C ALA A 108 2.64 -12.51 20.31
N ARG A 109 3.18 -12.96 19.17
CA ARG A 109 2.48 -12.90 17.87
C ARG A 109 1.21 -13.75 17.85
N SER A 110 1.20 -14.94 18.44
CA SER A 110 0.01 -15.80 18.51
C SER A 110 -1.10 -15.21 19.40
N LEU A 111 -0.74 -14.39 20.38
CA LEU A 111 -1.71 -13.74 21.28
C LEU A 111 -2.48 -12.60 20.58
N VAL A 112 -1.85 -11.95 19.61
CA VAL A 112 -2.47 -10.93 18.72
C VAL A 112 -2.73 -11.45 17.29
N GLY A 113 -2.77 -12.77 17.11
CA GLY A 113 -3.01 -13.44 15.82
C GLY A 113 -4.46 -13.88 15.61
N ASP A 114 -4.65 -15.06 15.01
CA ASP A 114 -5.95 -15.52 14.49
C ASP A 114 -7.09 -15.58 15.53
N GLU A 115 -6.82 -16.00 16.78
CA GLU A 115 -7.87 -15.99 17.82
C GLU A 115 -8.21 -14.56 18.25
N TYR A 116 -7.28 -13.60 18.16
CA TYR A 116 -7.60 -12.19 18.38
C TYR A 116 -8.51 -11.67 17.26
N ASN A 117 -8.17 -11.91 16.00
CA ASN A 117 -9.01 -11.55 14.84
C ASN A 117 -10.42 -12.12 14.97
N SER A 118 -10.55 -13.41 15.34
CA SER A 118 -11.85 -14.06 15.57
C SER A 118 -12.67 -13.43 16.70
N ARG A 119 -12.03 -12.83 17.71
CA ARG A 119 -12.73 -12.08 18.78
C ARG A 119 -13.08 -10.66 18.37
N LEU A 120 -12.25 -10.04 17.53
CA LEU A 120 -12.50 -8.70 16.97
C LEU A 120 -13.66 -8.74 15.96
N GLU A 121 -13.73 -9.74 15.09
CA GLU A 121 -14.87 -10.00 14.19
C GLU A 121 -16.18 -10.13 15.01
N GLN A 122 -16.17 -10.98 16.05
CA GLN A 122 -17.31 -11.13 16.96
C GLN A 122 -17.67 -9.83 17.72
N PHE A 123 -16.69 -8.96 17.96
CA PHE A 123 -16.91 -7.68 18.63
C PHE A 123 -17.53 -6.63 17.69
N VAL A 124 -17.11 -6.62 16.43
CA VAL A 124 -17.72 -5.82 15.35
C VAL A 124 -19.17 -6.25 15.11
N ASP A 125 -19.43 -7.56 14.98
CA ASP A 125 -20.79 -8.11 14.85
C ASP A 125 -21.71 -7.65 15.99
N VAL A 126 -21.23 -7.72 17.23
CA VAL A 126 -22.00 -7.34 18.42
C VAL A 126 -22.19 -5.81 18.50
N ILE A 127 -21.23 -5.01 18.05
CA ILE A 127 -21.37 -3.55 17.96
C ILE A 127 -22.44 -3.17 16.94
N GLY A 128 -22.41 -3.76 15.74
CA GLY A 128 -23.38 -3.49 14.68
C GLY A 128 -24.84 -3.76 15.08
N GLU A 129 -25.07 -4.77 15.93
CA GLU A 129 -26.40 -5.08 16.51
C GLU A 129 -26.80 -4.19 17.71
N THR A 130 -25.93 -3.26 18.15
CA THR A 130 -26.19 -2.35 19.28
C THR A 130 -26.35 -0.86 18.90
N GLU A 131 -26.24 -0.52 17.61
CA GLU A 131 -26.41 0.80 16.98
C GLU A 131 -26.34 2.03 17.92
N SER A 132 -25.15 2.62 18.01
CA SER A 132 -24.94 4.00 18.43
C SER A 132 -23.72 4.55 17.71
N GLU A 133 -23.80 5.78 17.17
CA GLU A 133 -22.77 6.43 16.33
C GLU A 133 -21.41 6.65 17.06
N SER A 134 -21.32 6.29 18.35
CA SER A 134 -20.10 6.28 19.16
C SER A 134 -19.28 4.99 19.09
N ASP A 135 -19.84 3.92 18.52
CA ASP A 135 -19.35 2.56 18.80
C ASP A 135 -18.41 2.02 17.70
N ASP A 136 -18.51 2.50 16.45
CA ASP A 136 -17.59 2.15 15.34
C ASP A 136 -16.13 2.45 15.70
N ASP A 137 -15.92 3.63 16.32
CA ASP A 137 -14.67 4.12 16.86
C ASP A 137 -13.95 3.11 17.79
N SER A 138 -14.71 2.23 18.43
CA SER A 138 -14.20 1.28 19.45
C SER A 138 -13.51 0.06 18.85
N ALA A 139 -14.03 -0.51 17.76
CA ALA A 139 -13.40 -1.66 17.10
C ALA A 139 -12.06 -1.26 16.44
N ASP A 140 -12.06 -0.08 15.84
CA ASP A 140 -10.91 0.59 15.24
C ASP A 140 -9.72 0.74 16.19
N ALA A 141 -9.97 1.08 17.47
CA ALA A 141 -8.93 1.20 18.48
C ALA A 141 -8.26 -0.14 18.81
N PHE A 142 -9.04 -1.22 18.88
CA PHE A 142 -8.50 -2.57 19.06
C PHE A 142 -7.63 -3.01 17.88
N GLN A 143 -8.12 -2.78 16.66
CA GLN A 143 -7.37 -3.12 15.44
C GLN A 143 -6.04 -2.33 15.35
N ARG A 144 -6.05 -1.03 15.67
CA ARG A 144 -4.82 -0.20 15.71
C ARG A 144 -3.83 -0.66 16.78
N ALA A 145 -4.30 -0.99 17.99
CA ALA A 145 -3.45 -1.52 19.06
C ALA A 145 -2.79 -2.85 18.66
N GLN A 146 -3.59 -3.79 18.14
CA GLN A 146 -3.14 -5.10 17.67
C GLN A 146 -2.05 -5.00 16.60
N ARG A 147 -2.30 -4.22 15.52
CA ARG A 147 -1.33 -4.00 14.44
C ARG A 147 -0.03 -3.38 14.98
N SER A 148 -0.14 -2.39 15.86
CA SER A 148 1.02 -1.70 16.45
C SER A 148 1.87 -2.63 17.31
N GLN A 149 1.24 -3.45 18.16
CA GLN A 149 1.92 -4.42 19.02
C GLN A 149 2.59 -5.53 18.21
N ARG A 150 1.94 -6.00 17.13
CA ARG A 150 2.53 -6.97 16.21
C ARG A 150 3.76 -6.40 15.51
N ASN A 151 3.67 -5.18 14.96
CA ASN A 151 4.80 -4.50 14.32
C ASN A 151 5.97 -4.29 15.28
N LEU A 152 5.70 -3.93 16.54
CA LEU A 152 6.71 -3.83 17.59
C LEU A 152 7.37 -5.20 17.88
N THR A 153 6.57 -6.26 18.03
CA THR A 153 7.06 -7.63 18.26
C THR A 153 8.00 -8.09 17.14
N GLU A 154 7.61 -7.87 15.87
CA GLU A 154 8.42 -8.20 14.70
C GLU A 154 9.71 -7.36 14.63
N ARG A 155 9.67 -6.09 15.06
CA ARG A 155 10.85 -5.20 15.06
C ARG A 155 11.84 -5.53 16.18
N VAL A 156 11.36 -5.90 17.36
CA VAL A 156 12.19 -6.36 18.49
C VAL A 156 12.80 -7.74 18.17
N GLN A 157 12.04 -8.67 17.59
CA GLN A 157 12.59 -9.96 17.16
C GLN A 157 13.75 -9.77 16.16
N ARG A 158 13.61 -8.84 15.19
CA ARG A 158 14.68 -8.51 14.25
C ARG A 158 15.88 -7.84 14.92
N TYR A 159 15.66 -7.08 15.99
CA TYR A 159 16.75 -6.49 16.79
C TYR A 159 17.61 -7.59 17.41
N GLU A 160 16.99 -8.57 18.09
CA GLU A 160 17.72 -9.70 18.67
C GLU A 160 18.50 -10.48 17.62
N GLN A 161 17.85 -10.87 16.51
CA GLN A 161 18.52 -11.57 15.40
C GLN A 161 19.75 -10.81 14.89
N THR A 162 19.60 -9.53 14.58
CA THR A 162 20.72 -8.68 14.11
C THR A 162 21.80 -8.52 15.18
N TYR A 163 21.46 -8.65 16.47
CA TYR A 163 22.42 -8.55 17.56
C TYR A 163 23.19 -9.85 17.74
N ASP A 164 22.55 -11.01 17.55
CA ASP A 164 23.21 -12.30 17.53
C ASP A 164 24.23 -12.34 16.37
N ASP A 165 23.85 -11.88 15.17
CA ASP A 165 24.77 -11.71 14.02
C ASP A 165 25.98 -10.80 14.40
N TYR A 166 25.71 -9.66 15.05
CA TYR A 166 26.77 -8.77 15.57
C TYR A 166 27.68 -9.46 16.60
N GLN A 167 27.14 -10.32 17.47
CA GLN A 167 27.94 -11.06 18.44
C GLN A 167 28.80 -12.14 17.78
N GLU A 168 28.30 -12.78 16.71
CA GLU A 168 29.06 -13.73 15.90
C GLU A 168 30.23 -13.04 15.20
N ALA A 169 30.00 -11.95 14.46
CA ALA A 169 31.05 -11.16 13.82
C ALA A 169 32.11 -10.65 14.84
N VAL A 170 31.67 -10.23 16.04
CA VAL A 170 32.56 -9.87 17.15
C VAL A 170 33.38 -11.04 17.69
N ALA A 171 32.83 -12.26 17.71
CA ALA A 171 33.52 -13.46 18.18
C ALA A 171 34.54 -13.98 17.15
N GLU A 172 34.26 -13.81 15.86
CA GLU A 172 35.18 -14.11 14.76
C GLU A 172 36.27 -13.05 14.59
N GLY A 173 36.00 -11.81 15.05
CA GLY A 173 36.91 -10.67 14.97
C GLY A 173 36.76 -9.84 13.69
N ASP A 174 35.66 -10.00 12.96
CA ASP A 174 35.34 -9.12 11.82
C ASP A 174 34.72 -7.81 12.33
N GLU A 175 35.58 -6.80 12.51
CA GLU A 175 35.12 -5.48 12.94
C GLU A 175 34.38 -4.70 11.84
N ALA A 176 34.45 -5.11 10.57
CA ALA A 176 33.73 -4.44 9.49
C ALA A 176 32.26 -4.87 9.53
N GLU A 177 32.02 -6.18 9.47
CA GLU A 177 30.69 -6.78 9.56
C GLU A 177 29.99 -6.44 10.88
N ALA A 178 30.72 -6.49 12.01
CA ALA A 178 30.19 -6.05 13.30
C ALA A 178 29.71 -4.59 13.31
N ARG A 179 30.38 -3.67 12.58
CA ARG A 179 29.96 -2.27 12.43
C ARG A 179 28.75 -2.12 11.50
N GLU A 180 28.63 -2.96 10.47
CA GLU A 180 27.46 -2.96 9.59
C GLU A 180 26.20 -3.42 10.34
N HIS A 181 26.28 -4.54 11.08
CA HIS A 181 25.20 -4.99 11.97
C HIS A 181 24.89 -3.95 13.04
N ALA A 182 25.89 -3.33 13.67
CA ALA A 182 25.67 -2.28 14.66
C ALA A 182 24.90 -1.07 14.12
N ARG A 183 25.13 -0.64 12.87
CA ARG A 183 24.32 0.41 12.23
C ARG A 183 22.91 -0.06 11.86
N GLN A 184 22.74 -1.34 11.53
CA GLN A 184 21.41 -1.93 11.37
C GLN A 184 20.65 -1.93 12.70
N LEU A 185 21.30 -2.28 13.81
CA LEU A 185 20.77 -2.20 15.16
C LEU A 185 20.37 -0.76 15.53
N GLN A 186 21.19 0.26 15.24
CA GLN A 186 20.83 1.68 15.45
C GLN A 186 19.52 2.09 14.75
N ARG A 187 19.32 1.62 13.51
CA ARG A 187 18.07 1.85 12.75
C ARG A 187 16.90 1.14 13.44
N ILE A 188 17.03 -0.15 13.73
CA ILE A 188 15.98 -0.96 14.35
C ILE A 188 15.61 -0.44 15.76
N ALA A 189 16.58 -0.09 16.61
CA ALA A 189 16.37 0.47 17.94
C ALA A 189 15.64 1.83 17.87
N SER A 190 15.83 2.60 16.80
CA SER A 190 15.07 3.83 16.56
C SER A 190 13.63 3.56 16.18
N ASP A 191 13.34 2.46 15.47
CA ASP A 191 11.98 1.99 15.21
C ASP A 191 11.28 1.45 16.47
N VAL A 192 11.97 0.63 17.26
CA VAL A 192 11.44 0.08 18.52
C VAL A 192 11.00 1.22 19.45
N ARG A 193 11.86 2.22 19.70
CA ARG A 193 11.54 3.41 20.51
C ARG A 193 10.36 4.23 19.99
N ARG A 194 10.07 4.15 18.70
CA ARG A 194 8.99 4.90 18.05
C ARG A 194 7.68 4.14 18.13
N LEU A 195 7.68 2.87 17.72
CA LEU A 195 6.57 1.92 17.88
C LEU A 195 6.15 1.76 19.35
N ASN A 196 7.07 1.83 20.30
CA ASN A 196 6.77 1.91 21.73
C ASN A 196 5.79 3.03 22.07
N ARG A 197 6.08 4.27 21.63
CA ARG A 197 5.18 5.42 21.87
C ARG A 197 3.82 5.22 21.21
N THR A 198 3.79 4.64 20.02
CA THR A 198 2.54 4.28 19.33
C THR A 198 1.72 3.29 20.15
N VAL A 199 2.31 2.16 20.56
CA VAL A 199 1.61 1.10 21.33
C VAL A 199 1.12 1.62 22.67
N VAL A 200 1.96 2.34 23.43
CA VAL A 200 1.56 2.94 24.72
C VAL A 200 0.39 3.91 24.54
N GLY A 201 0.41 4.78 23.53
CA GLY A 201 -0.72 5.68 23.25
C GLY A 201 -2.01 4.96 22.83
N GLN A 202 -1.92 3.81 22.12
CA GLN A 202 -3.10 2.98 21.84
C GLN A 202 -3.62 2.28 23.11
N TYR A 203 -2.74 1.83 24.02
CA TYR A 203 -3.15 1.25 25.29
C TYR A 203 -3.82 2.28 26.20
N GLU A 204 -3.25 3.50 26.34
CA GLU A 204 -3.91 4.60 27.05
C GLU A 204 -5.30 4.91 26.47
N THR A 205 -5.45 4.87 25.14
CA THR A 205 -6.74 5.08 24.47
C THR A 205 -7.75 3.98 24.80
N LEU A 206 -7.33 2.71 24.80
CA LEU A 206 -8.17 1.57 25.16
C LEU A 206 -8.53 1.55 26.65
N GLU A 207 -7.60 1.86 27.54
CA GLU A 207 -7.83 1.95 28.99
C GLU A 207 -8.87 3.04 29.30
N ASN A 208 -8.71 4.25 28.75
CA ASN A 208 -9.67 5.35 28.94
C ASN A 208 -11.08 5.03 28.41
N ARG A 209 -11.20 4.21 27.36
CA ARG A 209 -12.50 3.83 26.76
C ARG A 209 -13.17 2.64 27.46
N THR A 210 -12.40 1.69 27.95
CA THR A 210 -12.90 0.41 28.47
C THR A 210 -12.89 0.31 30.00
N GLY A 211 -12.11 1.17 30.67
CA GLY A 211 -11.91 1.13 32.13
C GLY A 211 -11.07 -0.07 32.61
N THR A 212 -10.36 -0.76 31.71
CA THR A 212 -9.46 -1.87 32.04
C THR A 212 -8.04 -1.37 32.16
N ASP A 213 -7.39 -1.68 33.27
CA ASP A 213 -5.98 -1.37 33.54
C ASP A 213 -5.05 -2.09 32.55
N LEU A 214 -4.33 -1.30 31.74
CA LEU A 214 -3.28 -1.78 30.83
C LEU A 214 -1.86 -1.40 31.32
N THR A 215 -1.72 -0.84 32.52
CA THR A 215 -0.42 -0.49 33.13
C THR A 215 0.60 -1.65 33.09
N PRO A 216 0.24 -2.93 33.37
CA PRO A 216 1.20 -4.04 33.28
C PRO A 216 1.70 -4.27 31.84
N ALA A 217 0.83 -4.07 30.86
CA ALA A 217 1.15 -4.21 29.44
C ALA A 217 2.08 -3.08 29.00
N THR A 218 1.75 -1.83 29.33
CA THR A 218 2.59 -0.65 29.10
C THR A 218 3.98 -0.85 29.72
N THR A 219 4.07 -1.28 30.98
CA THR A 219 5.34 -1.53 31.67
C THR A 219 6.21 -2.54 30.92
N SER A 220 5.61 -3.64 30.43
CA SER A 220 6.33 -4.68 29.66
C SER A 220 6.86 -4.14 28.32
N ILE A 221 6.11 -3.26 27.65
CA ILE A 221 6.51 -2.62 26.39
C ILE A 221 7.65 -1.61 26.61
N GLU A 222 7.60 -0.86 27.72
CA GLU A 222 8.66 0.06 28.14
C GLU A 222 9.95 -0.68 28.53
N ASN A 223 9.87 -1.77 29.30
CA ASN A 223 11.02 -2.63 29.67
C ASN A 223 11.80 -3.12 28.44
N VAL A 224 11.09 -3.62 27.43
CA VAL A 224 11.66 -4.08 26.15
C VAL A 224 12.43 -2.95 25.46
N THR A 225 11.84 -1.76 25.43
CA THR A 225 12.42 -0.58 24.79
C THR A 225 13.63 -0.04 25.55
N GLU A 226 13.61 -0.11 26.89
CA GLU A 226 14.75 0.22 27.75
C GLU A 226 15.91 -0.76 27.50
N ASN A 227 15.65 -2.07 27.50
CA ASN A 227 16.66 -3.10 27.22
C ASN A 227 17.33 -2.91 25.85
N VAL A 228 16.54 -2.72 24.79
CA VAL A 228 17.04 -2.41 23.44
C VAL A 228 17.90 -1.14 23.45
N THR A 229 17.48 -0.09 24.15
CA THR A 229 18.20 1.19 24.21
C THR A 229 19.53 1.06 24.95
N GLU A 230 19.57 0.42 26.11
CA GLU A 230 20.82 0.19 26.85
C GLU A 230 21.79 -0.70 26.05
N ARG A 231 21.27 -1.74 25.40
CA ARG A 231 22.05 -2.68 24.59
C ARG A 231 22.66 -1.97 23.39
N GLN A 232 21.90 -1.08 22.73
CA GLN A 232 22.41 -0.25 21.66
C GLN A 232 23.52 0.69 22.13
N GLN A 233 23.35 1.36 23.27
CA GLN A 233 24.37 2.25 23.82
C GLN A 233 25.71 1.51 24.05
N ARG A 234 25.66 0.29 24.59
CA ARG A 234 26.86 -0.55 24.80
C ARG A 234 27.53 -1.01 23.50
N VAL A 235 26.76 -1.17 22.40
CA VAL A 235 27.31 -1.44 21.07
C VAL A 235 27.99 -0.20 20.50
N ASP A 236 27.31 0.95 20.60
CA ASP A 236 27.78 2.22 20.07
C ASP A 236 29.09 2.68 20.75
N GLU A 237 29.13 2.66 22.08
CA GLU A 237 30.32 3.01 22.89
C GLU A 237 31.53 2.08 22.63
N ARG A 238 31.29 0.87 22.13
CA ARG A 238 32.35 -0.11 21.84
C ARG A 238 32.93 0.04 20.44
N LEU A 239 32.07 0.21 19.43
CA LEU A 239 32.46 0.12 18.02
C LEU A 239 32.71 1.46 17.34
N PHE A 240 32.12 2.54 17.85
CA PHE A 240 32.08 3.81 17.15
C PHE A 240 32.72 4.97 17.92
N THR A 241 33.47 5.78 17.18
CA THR A 241 34.04 7.04 17.63
C THR A 241 33.17 8.20 17.13
N GLY A 242 32.67 9.00 18.07
CA GLY A 242 32.00 10.27 17.75
C GLY A 242 32.89 11.20 16.93
N THR A 243 32.32 11.96 15.99
CA THR A 243 33.07 12.96 15.21
C THR A 243 32.49 14.36 15.35
N ASN A 244 33.37 15.34 15.25
CA ASN A 244 33.05 16.75 15.15
C ASN A 244 33.45 17.25 13.75
N LEU A 245 32.46 17.75 13.01
CA LEU A 245 32.67 18.42 11.73
C LEU A 245 32.60 19.93 11.95
N THR A 246 33.56 20.66 11.36
CA THR A 246 33.54 22.12 11.28
C THR A 246 33.71 22.55 9.83
N VAL A 247 32.94 23.52 9.35
CA VAL A 247 32.94 23.99 7.96
C VAL A 247 32.89 25.51 7.90
N SER A 248 33.56 26.09 6.93
CA SER A 248 33.55 27.52 6.62
C SER A 248 33.69 27.71 5.10
N ALA A 249 33.28 28.87 4.58
CA ALA A 249 33.39 29.18 3.17
C ALA A 249 34.06 30.53 2.94
N ASP A 250 34.78 30.63 1.82
CA ASP A 250 35.49 31.85 1.41
C ASP A 250 34.50 32.97 0.96
N SER A 251 33.31 32.59 0.49
CA SER A 251 32.18 33.46 0.13
C SER A 251 30.86 32.84 0.60
N THR A 252 29.89 33.69 0.97
CA THR A 252 28.52 33.30 1.28
C THR A 252 27.58 33.45 0.09
N THR A 253 27.82 34.43 -0.79
CA THR A 253 27.05 34.60 -2.04
C THR A 253 27.53 33.57 -3.05
N ILE A 254 26.60 32.76 -3.58
CA ILE A 254 26.88 31.61 -4.44
C ILE A 254 25.85 31.47 -5.56
N SER A 255 26.29 30.97 -6.71
CA SER A 255 25.47 30.75 -7.91
C SER A 255 25.94 29.51 -8.67
N TYR A 256 25.30 29.14 -9.77
CA TYR A 256 25.86 28.11 -10.64
C TYR A 256 27.24 28.51 -11.18
N THR A 257 27.46 29.78 -11.49
CA THR A 257 28.74 30.28 -12.03
C THR A 257 29.81 30.43 -10.96
N ASP A 258 29.44 30.95 -9.79
CA ASP A 258 30.32 31.14 -8.63
C ASP A 258 29.97 30.14 -7.51
N PRO A 259 30.61 28.97 -7.45
CA PRO A 259 30.19 27.88 -6.58
C PRO A 259 30.60 28.15 -5.12
N LEU A 260 29.85 27.57 -4.17
CA LEU A 260 30.33 27.47 -2.80
C LEU A 260 31.63 26.65 -2.78
N VAL A 261 32.72 27.26 -2.32
CA VAL A 261 33.94 26.51 -2.00
C VAL A 261 34.08 26.47 -0.48
N ALA A 262 33.67 25.34 0.08
CA ALA A 262 33.72 25.09 1.51
C ALA A 262 35.05 24.43 1.89
N THR A 263 35.66 24.93 2.95
CA THR A 263 36.78 24.29 3.65
C THR A 263 36.28 23.81 5.00
N GLY A 264 36.73 22.65 5.43
CA GLY A 264 36.33 22.12 6.73
C GLY A 264 37.43 21.32 7.40
N ARG A 265 37.13 20.88 8.61
CA ARG A 265 37.97 19.98 9.39
C ARG A 265 37.07 18.95 10.09
N LEU A 266 37.44 17.68 9.95
CA LEU A 266 36.79 16.55 10.60
C LEU A 266 37.75 15.98 11.66
N THR A 267 37.27 15.92 12.90
CA THR A 267 38.00 15.36 14.04
C THR A 267 37.15 14.33 14.78
N THR A 268 37.77 13.47 15.57
CA THR A 268 37.06 12.72 16.62
C THR A 268 36.48 13.68 17.66
N GLU A 269 35.60 13.19 18.52
CA GLU A 269 35.08 13.96 19.66
C GLU A 269 36.20 14.38 20.63
N ASN A 270 37.27 13.58 20.73
CA ASN A 270 38.48 13.88 21.51
C ASN A 270 39.40 14.94 20.85
N GLY A 271 39.13 15.32 19.60
CA GLY A 271 39.88 16.35 18.85
C GLY A 271 41.00 15.82 17.95
N ASP A 272 41.20 14.50 17.88
CA ASP A 272 42.16 13.87 16.96
C ASP A 272 41.71 14.02 15.50
N PRO A 273 42.61 14.26 14.54
CA PRO A 273 42.23 14.45 13.14
C PRO A 273 41.78 13.14 12.47
N VAL A 274 40.67 13.19 11.73
CA VAL A 274 40.23 12.10 10.85
C VAL A 274 41.02 12.25 9.53
N ALA A 275 42.30 11.88 9.57
CA ALA A 275 43.32 12.27 8.61
C ALA A 275 43.51 11.31 7.41
N ASP A 276 44.02 11.86 6.30
CA ASP A 276 44.56 11.13 5.14
C ASP A 276 43.62 10.06 4.54
N ARG A 277 42.33 10.40 4.36
CA ARG A 277 41.32 9.48 3.77
C ARG A 277 40.24 10.19 2.97
N GLU A 278 39.63 9.46 2.04
CA GLU A 278 38.38 9.90 1.40
C GLU A 278 37.23 9.89 2.41
N ILE A 279 36.42 10.96 2.41
CA ILE A 279 35.22 11.11 3.23
C ILE A 279 33.99 11.43 2.36
N PRO A 280 32.89 10.68 2.50
CA PRO A 280 31.60 11.04 1.92
C PRO A 280 30.93 12.20 2.67
N LEU A 281 30.63 13.27 1.95
CA LEU A 281 29.97 14.49 2.42
C LEU A 281 28.65 14.71 1.66
N ARG A 282 27.52 14.76 2.37
CA ARG A 282 26.23 15.17 1.81
C ARG A 282 26.06 16.68 1.97
N ILE A 283 25.83 17.38 0.85
CA ILE A 283 25.56 18.83 0.79
C ILE A 283 24.25 19.03 0.01
N ALA A 284 23.25 19.60 0.68
CA ALA A 284 21.85 19.51 0.24
C ALA A 284 21.50 18.04 -0.09
N ASN A 285 21.04 17.76 -1.31
CA ASN A 285 20.63 16.41 -1.72
C ASN A 285 21.73 15.56 -2.38
N ARG A 286 22.99 16.03 -2.41
CA ARG A 286 24.06 15.37 -3.20
C ARG A 286 25.25 14.96 -2.35
N THR A 287 25.75 13.76 -2.61
CA THR A 287 26.99 13.24 -2.03
C THR A 287 28.19 13.69 -2.85
N TYR A 288 29.24 14.12 -2.15
CA TYR A 288 30.54 14.50 -2.67
C TYR A 288 31.60 13.70 -1.92
N THR A 289 32.64 13.23 -2.61
CA THR A 289 33.84 12.71 -1.97
C THR A 289 34.83 13.86 -1.80
N ALA A 290 35.47 13.95 -0.64
CA ALA A 290 36.59 14.85 -0.40
C ALA A 290 37.69 14.09 0.35
N GLU A 291 38.97 14.39 0.07
CA GLU A 291 40.09 13.85 0.84
C GLU A 291 40.35 14.75 2.06
N THR A 292 40.60 14.15 3.22
CA THR A 292 41.19 14.83 4.38
C THR A 292 42.71 14.78 4.34
N ASP A 293 43.38 15.84 4.78
CA ASP A 293 44.82 15.87 4.99
C ASP A 293 45.22 15.35 6.39
N GLY A 294 46.53 15.36 6.70
CA GLY A 294 47.10 14.97 7.99
C GLY A 294 46.55 15.74 9.21
N ASP A 295 45.96 16.92 9.02
CA ASP A 295 45.28 17.72 10.05
C ASP A 295 43.77 17.43 10.14
N GLY A 296 43.24 16.54 9.28
CA GLY A 296 41.81 16.24 9.15
C GLY A 296 41.05 17.29 8.32
N ARG A 297 41.74 18.16 7.57
CA ARG A 297 41.14 19.25 6.78
C ARG A 297 40.78 18.79 5.38
N PHE A 298 39.69 19.31 4.85
CA PHE A 298 39.24 19.03 3.48
C PHE A 298 38.75 20.29 2.77
N ARG A 299 38.62 20.24 1.45
CA ARG A 299 37.98 21.28 0.63
C ARG A 299 37.00 20.63 -0.34
N VAL A 300 35.78 21.15 -0.41
CA VAL A 300 34.71 20.64 -1.27
C VAL A 300 34.05 21.80 -2.03
N THR A 301 33.71 21.58 -3.30
CA THR A 301 33.08 22.59 -4.15
C THR A 301 31.65 22.19 -4.47
N TYR A 302 30.68 22.93 -3.94
CA TYR A 302 29.26 22.74 -4.18
C TYR A 302 28.76 23.78 -5.19
N ARG A 303 28.13 23.33 -6.29
CA ARG A 303 27.58 24.20 -7.33
C ARG A 303 26.05 24.14 -7.32
N PRO A 304 25.35 25.18 -6.84
CA PRO A 304 23.89 25.29 -6.88
C PRO A 304 23.29 24.92 -8.24
N ARG A 305 22.17 24.18 -8.26
CA ARG A 305 21.37 23.88 -9.46
C ARG A 305 19.88 23.92 -9.14
N THR A 306 19.43 23.04 -8.26
CA THR A 306 18.01 22.81 -7.92
C THR A 306 17.62 23.36 -6.55
N ILE A 307 18.58 23.73 -5.69
CA ILE A 307 18.26 24.42 -4.43
C ILE A 307 17.58 25.77 -4.71
N ARG A 308 16.68 26.16 -3.80
CA ARG A 308 15.98 27.42 -3.87
C ARG A 308 16.89 28.62 -3.60
N THR A 309 16.57 29.77 -4.20
CA THR A 309 17.24 31.06 -4.05
C THR A 309 17.06 31.71 -2.67
N ASP A 310 15.93 31.45 -2.01
CA ASP A 310 15.61 31.93 -0.66
C ASP A 310 16.32 31.13 0.46
N ARG A 311 17.10 30.11 0.10
CA ARG A 311 17.82 29.27 1.05
C ARG A 311 19.01 30.02 1.65
N SER A 312 18.92 30.38 2.92
CA SER A 312 19.95 31.11 3.67
C SER A 312 21.04 30.24 4.33
N SER A 313 20.92 28.91 4.27
CA SER A 313 21.88 27.99 4.87
C SER A 313 22.00 26.64 4.15
N LEU A 314 23.24 26.16 4.01
CA LEU A 314 23.57 24.82 3.51
C LEU A 314 24.21 23.99 4.61
N ARG A 315 23.51 22.91 5.00
CA ARG A 315 24.05 21.86 5.86
C ARG A 315 25.03 21.00 5.08
N VAL A 316 26.21 20.78 5.66
CA VAL A 316 27.22 19.83 5.20
C VAL A 316 27.28 18.70 6.23
N ARG A 317 27.07 17.46 5.80
CA ARG A 317 27.03 16.29 6.68
C ARG A 317 28.08 15.26 6.25
N TYR A 318 28.94 14.85 7.17
CA TYR A 318 29.75 13.65 7.02
C TYR A 318 28.84 12.43 7.18
N VAL A 319 28.81 11.55 6.17
CA VAL A 319 27.95 10.35 6.13
C VAL A 319 28.81 9.10 5.96
N PRO A 320 29.52 8.66 7.02
CA PRO A 320 30.44 7.51 6.96
C PRO A 320 29.75 6.24 6.47
N GLU A 321 30.49 5.45 5.69
CA GLU A 321 30.12 4.10 5.23
C GLU A 321 29.75 3.17 6.38
N ASN A 322 29.04 2.07 6.10
CA ASN A 322 28.50 1.22 7.16
C ASN A 322 29.58 0.56 8.03
N ALA A 323 30.65 0.05 7.41
CA ALA A 323 31.80 -0.53 8.10
C ALA A 323 32.73 0.49 8.80
N SER A 324 32.45 1.80 8.71
CA SER A 324 33.32 2.84 9.29
C SER A 324 33.20 2.92 10.81
N GLU A 325 34.35 3.03 11.49
CA GLU A 325 34.45 3.28 12.94
C GLU A 325 33.90 4.66 13.36
N TYR A 326 33.67 5.59 12.43
CA TYR A 326 33.25 6.96 12.75
C TYR A 326 31.74 7.14 12.68
N LEU A 327 31.17 7.85 13.64
CA LEU A 327 29.79 8.33 13.57
C LEU A 327 29.65 9.54 12.64
N ALA A 328 28.45 9.71 12.08
CA ALA A 328 28.08 10.85 11.27
C ALA A 328 28.07 12.15 12.09
N SER A 329 28.53 13.24 11.47
CA SER A 329 28.50 14.59 12.05
C SER A 329 28.11 15.62 10.98
N ASN A 330 27.71 16.82 11.41
CA ASN A 330 27.26 17.85 10.47
C ASN A 330 27.53 19.24 11.00
N ASP A 331 27.69 20.19 10.07
CA ASP A 331 27.78 21.62 10.32
C ASP A 331 26.96 22.37 9.25
N SER A 332 26.80 23.68 9.36
CA SER A 332 26.03 24.49 8.40
C SER A 332 26.70 25.81 8.07
N VAL A 333 26.75 26.12 6.78
CA VAL A 333 27.32 27.36 6.24
C VAL A 333 26.17 28.30 5.85
N ALA A 334 26.25 29.57 6.26
CA ALA A 334 25.32 30.61 5.81
C ALA A 334 25.59 30.94 4.34
N VAL A 335 24.54 31.08 3.53
CA VAL A 335 24.64 31.35 2.09
C VAL A 335 23.61 32.36 1.63
N ASP A 336 23.85 32.94 0.46
CA ASP A 336 22.96 33.80 -0.30
C ASP A 336 22.98 33.28 -1.75
N VAL A 337 21.85 32.79 -2.25
CA VAL A 337 21.81 31.94 -3.46
C VAL A 337 21.28 32.73 -4.65
N GLU A 338 22.20 33.19 -5.50
CA GLU A 338 21.87 33.91 -6.73
C GLU A 338 21.45 32.93 -7.85
N GLN A 339 20.33 33.25 -8.51
CA GLN A 339 19.84 32.52 -9.68
C GLN A 339 20.66 32.82 -10.93
N VAL A 340 20.92 31.79 -11.73
CA VAL A 340 21.48 31.93 -13.08
C VAL A 340 20.46 31.49 -14.12
N VAL A 341 20.17 32.37 -15.09
CA VAL A 341 19.36 32.04 -16.27
C VAL A 341 20.25 31.36 -17.31
N ALA A 342 19.93 30.10 -17.61
CA ALA A 342 20.54 29.28 -18.64
C ALA A 342 19.83 29.47 -19.99
N THR A 343 20.50 29.09 -21.06
CA THR A 343 19.92 28.96 -22.40
C THR A 343 19.35 27.55 -22.57
N LEU A 344 18.03 27.46 -22.76
CA LEU A 344 17.34 26.23 -23.17
C LEU A 344 17.16 26.25 -24.69
N SER A 345 17.35 25.10 -25.33
CA SER A 345 17.15 24.93 -26.78
C SER A 345 16.52 23.57 -27.09
N VAL A 346 15.64 23.51 -28.09
CA VAL A 346 14.97 22.26 -28.48
C VAL A 346 15.72 21.65 -29.66
N GLU A 347 16.16 20.40 -29.53
CA GLU A 347 16.79 19.64 -30.61
C GLU A 347 15.76 18.88 -31.44
N ARG A 348 14.73 18.31 -30.80
CA ARG A 348 13.65 17.53 -31.42
C ARG A 348 12.36 17.66 -30.60
N ALA A 349 11.22 17.63 -31.28
CA ALA A 349 9.88 17.61 -30.67
C ALA A 349 8.91 16.81 -31.56
N THR A 350 7.85 16.26 -30.97
CA THR A 350 6.73 15.68 -31.72
C THR A 350 5.86 16.78 -32.33
N ASP A 351 5.72 16.79 -33.67
CA ASP A 351 4.92 17.80 -34.39
C ASP A 351 3.39 17.57 -34.32
N ALA A 352 2.93 16.33 -34.05
CA ALA A 352 1.51 15.99 -33.95
C ALA A 352 1.27 14.70 -33.15
N ALA A 353 0.16 14.67 -32.40
CA ALA A 353 -0.26 13.52 -31.57
C ALA A 353 -1.79 13.47 -31.39
N ALA A 354 -2.36 12.27 -31.23
CA ALA A 354 -3.74 12.01 -30.82
C ALA A 354 -3.83 11.56 -29.35
N PHE A 355 -5.01 11.24 -28.83
CA PHE A 355 -5.16 10.68 -27.47
C PHE A 355 -4.34 9.40 -27.29
N GLY A 356 -3.59 9.32 -26.19
CA GLY A 356 -2.75 8.16 -25.85
C GLY A 356 -1.47 8.04 -26.68
N ASP A 357 -1.31 8.80 -27.77
CA ASP A 357 -0.06 8.87 -28.53
C ASP A 357 1.09 9.36 -27.66
N ARG A 358 2.30 8.94 -28.01
CA ARG A 358 3.52 9.35 -27.33
C ARG A 358 4.02 10.70 -27.85
N VAL A 359 4.26 11.62 -26.92
CA VAL A 359 4.87 12.92 -27.18
C VAL A 359 6.30 12.88 -26.63
N ASP A 360 7.29 13.05 -27.49
CA ASP A 360 8.71 13.09 -27.15
C ASP A 360 9.27 14.50 -27.39
N ALA A 361 10.12 14.97 -26.48
CA ALA A 361 10.86 16.21 -26.61
C ALA A 361 12.32 16.01 -26.21
N THR A 362 13.28 16.52 -26.98
CA THR A 362 14.71 16.53 -26.63
C THR A 362 15.20 17.96 -26.59
N ALA A 363 15.75 18.37 -25.46
CA ALA A 363 16.25 19.72 -25.24
C ALA A 363 17.67 19.73 -24.65
N ARG A 364 18.40 20.80 -24.89
CA ARG A 364 19.76 21.05 -24.41
C ARG A 364 19.80 22.33 -23.58
N LEU A 365 20.42 22.26 -22.41
CA LEU A 365 20.54 23.33 -21.42
C LEU A 365 22.01 23.70 -21.19
N THR A 366 22.33 24.99 -21.33
CA THR A 366 23.70 25.52 -21.25
C THR A 366 23.79 26.87 -20.53
N ILE A 367 24.90 27.14 -19.82
CA ILE A 367 25.28 28.49 -19.36
C ILE A 367 26.54 28.89 -20.11
N GLY A 368 26.41 29.84 -21.04
CA GLY A 368 27.44 30.07 -22.07
C GLY A 368 27.70 28.77 -22.84
N ASP A 369 28.97 28.45 -23.08
CA ASP A 369 29.37 27.19 -23.74
C ASP A 369 29.40 25.96 -22.81
N ARG A 370 28.91 26.07 -21.56
CA ARG A 370 28.97 24.97 -20.58
C ARG A 370 27.65 24.22 -20.48
N GLU A 371 27.72 22.91 -20.76
CA GLU A 371 26.66 21.93 -20.55
C GLU A 371 26.34 21.72 -19.06
N ILE A 372 25.06 21.61 -18.70
CA ILE A 372 24.61 21.52 -17.31
C ILE A 372 23.88 20.20 -17.06
N ARG A 373 24.46 19.34 -16.22
CA ARG A 373 23.82 18.11 -15.74
C ARG A 373 22.87 18.37 -14.56
N GLY A 374 21.83 17.56 -14.41
CA GLY A 374 21.05 17.45 -13.16
C GLY A 374 20.27 18.71 -12.81
N VAL A 375 19.67 19.30 -13.85
CA VAL A 375 18.56 20.26 -13.80
C VAL A 375 17.35 19.59 -14.48
N PRO A 376 16.16 19.60 -13.87
CA PRO A 376 14.96 19.05 -14.48
C PRO A 376 14.48 19.93 -15.64
N ILE A 377 14.12 19.28 -16.75
CA ILE A 377 13.36 19.86 -17.85
C ILE A 377 11.94 19.29 -17.77
N HIS A 378 10.95 20.17 -17.69
CA HIS A 378 9.53 19.80 -17.70
C HIS A 378 8.96 20.02 -19.11
N ALA A 379 8.03 19.18 -19.54
CA ALA A 379 7.28 19.36 -20.78
C ALA A 379 5.79 19.45 -20.51
N ALA A 380 5.11 20.40 -21.14
CA ALA A 380 3.66 20.58 -21.08
C ALA A 380 3.08 20.89 -22.46
N VAL A 381 1.83 20.47 -22.73
CA VAL A 381 1.07 20.87 -23.92
C VAL A 381 -0.12 21.72 -23.49
N GLY A 382 -0.06 23.02 -23.80
CA GLY A 382 -0.90 24.00 -23.10
C GLY A 382 -0.56 23.99 -21.60
N ASP A 383 -1.58 23.88 -20.75
CA ASP A 383 -1.44 23.86 -19.29
C ASP A 383 -1.27 22.43 -18.72
N THR A 384 -1.27 21.40 -19.57
CA THR A 384 -1.19 19.99 -19.15
C THR A 384 0.25 19.48 -19.19
N GLN A 385 0.80 19.13 -18.02
CA GLN A 385 2.11 18.49 -17.92
C GLN A 385 2.10 17.10 -18.59
N LEU A 386 3.20 16.77 -19.28
CA LEU A 386 3.44 15.47 -19.91
C LEU A 386 4.49 14.62 -19.18
N GLY A 387 5.27 15.25 -18.30
CA GLY A 387 6.36 14.64 -17.54
C GLY A 387 7.61 15.52 -17.49
N GLN A 388 8.68 14.97 -16.91
CA GLN A 388 9.97 15.65 -16.74
C GLN A 388 11.15 14.73 -17.09
N ALA A 389 12.34 15.31 -17.27
CA ALA A 389 13.60 14.57 -17.33
C ALA A 389 14.79 15.41 -16.85
N LEU A 390 15.71 14.81 -16.09
CA LEU A 390 16.96 15.45 -15.72
C LEU A 390 17.92 15.55 -16.91
N THR A 391 18.60 16.69 -17.03
CA THR A 391 19.71 16.88 -17.97
C THR A 391 20.90 15.95 -17.67
N ASP A 392 21.47 15.36 -18.71
CA ASP A 392 22.57 14.40 -18.63
C ASP A 392 23.97 15.06 -18.58
N ARG A 393 25.04 14.28 -18.74
CA ARG A 393 26.42 14.82 -18.76
C ARG A 393 26.69 15.81 -19.90
N SER A 394 25.92 15.75 -20.99
CA SER A 394 25.98 16.67 -22.14
C SER A 394 24.98 17.83 -22.03
N GLY A 395 24.30 17.98 -20.89
CA GLY A 395 23.24 18.97 -20.72
C GLY A 395 21.97 18.68 -21.53
N THR A 396 21.81 17.45 -22.04
CA THR A 396 20.65 17.04 -22.84
C THR A 396 19.62 16.36 -21.95
N ALA A 397 18.34 16.64 -22.13
CA ALA A 397 17.23 15.92 -21.50
C ALA A 397 16.24 15.44 -22.58
N ALA A 398 15.69 14.24 -22.41
CA ALA A 398 14.69 13.66 -23.30
C ALA A 398 13.40 13.38 -22.52
N VAL A 399 12.47 14.33 -22.54
CA VAL A 399 11.17 14.23 -21.86
C VAL A 399 10.20 13.43 -22.73
N ARG A 400 9.38 12.59 -22.09
CA ARG A 400 8.50 11.62 -22.75
C ARG A 400 7.20 11.50 -21.98
N GLY A 401 6.07 11.67 -22.66
CA GLY A 401 4.74 11.49 -22.07
C GLY A 401 3.77 10.86 -23.06
N ARG A 402 2.55 10.58 -22.59
CA ARG A 402 1.40 10.32 -23.47
C ARG A 402 0.51 11.54 -23.47
N LEU A 403 -0.15 11.82 -24.59
CA LEU A 403 -1.10 12.92 -24.66
C LEU A 403 -2.44 12.51 -23.98
N PRO A 404 -2.85 13.15 -22.88
CA PRO A 404 -4.07 12.78 -22.18
C PRO A 404 -5.32 13.34 -22.87
N ALA A 405 -6.50 12.90 -22.43
CA ALA A 405 -7.78 13.34 -22.99
C ALA A 405 -8.02 14.85 -22.80
N GLY A 406 -7.59 15.41 -21.66
CA GLY A 406 -7.85 16.79 -21.26
C GLY A 406 -7.14 17.88 -22.08
N VAL A 407 -6.25 17.52 -23.02
CA VAL A 407 -5.69 18.47 -23.98
C VAL A 407 -6.64 18.57 -25.17
N PRO A 408 -7.27 19.73 -25.46
CA PRO A 408 -8.20 19.81 -26.57
C PRO A 408 -7.50 19.83 -27.93
N ASP A 409 -8.23 19.43 -28.98
CA ASP A 409 -7.69 19.30 -30.33
C ASP A 409 -7.28 20.64 -31.00
N GLY A 410 -6.65 20.54 -32.16
CA GLY A 410 -6.12 21.66 -32.94
C GLY A 410 -4.67 22.03 -32.62
N ASN A 411 -4.26 23.24 -33.00
CA ASN A 411 -2.90 23.72 -32.78
C ASN A 411 -2.67 24.06 -31.30
N ARG A 412 -1.69 23.41 -30.68
CA ARG A 412 -1.24 23.65 -29.30
C ARG A 412 0.25 24.00 -29.27
N SER A 413 0.72 24.40 -28.10
CA SER A 413 2.12 24.66 -27.81
C SER A 413 2.66 23.57 -26.89
N LEU A 414 3.67 22.84 -27.34
CA LEU A 414 4.55 22.03 -26.49
C LEU A 414 5.59 22.97 -25.90
N THR A 415 5.45 23.30 -24.63
CA THR A 415 6.36 24.19 -23.89
C THR A 415 7.31 23.36 -23.04
N LEU A 416 8.61 23.67 -23.14
CA LEU A 416 9.65 23.12 -22.29
C LEU A 416 10.19 24.20 -21.37
N SER A 417 10.27 23.92 -20.07
CA SER A 417 10.87 24.79 -19.04
C SER A 417 12.01 24.05 -18.33
N ALA A 418 12.98 24.80 -17.78
CA ALA A 418 14.13 24.22 -17.07
C ALA A 418 14.24 24.80 -15.66
N GLY A 419 14.25 23.94 -14.65
CA GLY A 419 14.23 24.34 -13.25
C GLY A 419 12.92 25.01 -12.82
N GLY A 420 12.73 25.14 -11.50
CA GLY A 420 11.61 25.91 -10.94
C GLY A 420 11.89 27.43 -10.94
N PRO A 421 10.87 28.27 -10.74
CA PRO A 421 11.02 29.74 -10.76
C PRO A 421 12.01 30.25 -9.70
N ASN A 422 12.10 29.57 -8.56
CA ASN A 422 13.03 29.88 -7.47
C ASN A 422 14.28 29.00 -7.44
N ALA A 423 14.55 28.18 -8.47
CA ALA A 423 15.76 27.33 -8.50
C ALA A 423 17.02 28.14 -8.83
N ALA A 424 18.18 27.74 -8.29
CA ALA A 424 19.46 28.41 -8.54
C ALA A 424 19.91 28.36 -10.03
N VAL A 425 19.37 27.44 -10.83
CA VAL A 425 19.42 27.47 -12.30
C VAL A 425 17.99 27.40 -12.83
N THR A 426 17.64 28.35 -13.68
CA THR A 426 16.38 28.40 -14.45
C THR A 426 16.68 28.61 -15.93
N ALA A 427 15.68 28.56 -16.82
CA ALA A 427 15.79 29.05 -18.19
C ALA A 427 14.46 29.65 -18.66
N GLU A 428 14.53 30.56 -19.64
CA GLU A 428 13.33 31.01 -20.35
C GLU A 428 12.64 29.81 -21.04
N PRO A 429 11.32 29.61 -20.85
CA PRO A 429 10.61 28.51 -21.49
C PRO A 429 10.63 28.61 -23.01
N VAL A 430 10.79 27.47 -23.68
CA VAL A 430 10.80 27.39 -25.16
C VAL A 430 9.61 26.58 -25.64
N SER A 431 8.84 27.18 -26.56
CA SER A 431 7.63 26.59 -27.13
C SER A 431 7.85 26.09 -28.56
N GLN A 432 7.31 24.91 -28.87
CA GLN A 432 7.19 24.35 -30.22
C GLN A 432 5.72 24.11 -30.57
N PRO A 433 5.29 24.33 -31.82
CA PRO A 433 3.93 24.01 -32.23
C PRO A 433 3.73 22.49 -32.27
N VAL A 434 2.60 22.01 -31.74
CA VAL A 434 2.16 20.62 -31.86
C VAL A 434 0.69 20.58 -32.31
N VAL A 435 0.37 19.74 -33.29
CA VAL A 435 -1.01 19.56 -33.77
C VAL A 435 -1.65 18.40 -33.00
N VAL A 436 -2.55 18.73 -32.09
CA VAL A 436 -3.37 17.71 -31.41
C VAL A 436 -4.50 17.29 -32.34
N ARG A 437 -4.59 16.00 -32.61
CA ARG A 437 -5.62 15.40 -33.46
C ARG A 437 -6.77 14.92 -32.60
N SER A 438 -8.00 15.18 -33.06
CA SER A 438 -9.17 14.54 -32.47
C SER A 438 -9.14 13.03 -32.71
N THR A 439 -9.64 12.28 -31.75
CA THR A 439 -9.56 10.81 -31.69
C THR A 439 -10.97 10.23 -31.70
N PRO A 440 -11.37 9.47 -32.74
CA PRO A 440 -12.68 8.86 -32.81
C PRO A 440 -12.96 7.96 -31.61
N THR A 441 -14.13 8.12 -30.99
CA THR A 441 -14.56 7.34 -29.83
C THR A 441 -15.73 6.40 -30.17
N ASN A 442 -15.91 5.40 -29.31
CA ASN A 442 -16.99 4.42 -29.37
C ASN A 442 -17.59 4.25 -27.97
N LEU A 443 -18.89 4.53 -27.86
CA LEU A 443 -19.66 4.46 -26.63
C LEU A 443 -20.68 3.31 -26.74
N THR A 444 -20.72 2.44 -25.72
CA THR A 444 -21.71 1.34 -25.64
C THR A 444 -22.63 1.56 -24.46
N VAL A 445 -23.93 1.33 -24.60
CA VAL A 445 -24.88 1.30 -23.47
C VAL A 445 -25.75 0.05 -23.50
N ALA A 446 -25.85 -0.63 -22.37
CA ALA A 446 -26.81 -1.69 -22.10
C ALA A 446 -27.61 -1.34 -20.83
N ALA A 447 -28.85 -1.80 -20.77
CA ALA A 447 -29.73 -1.55 -19.64
C ALA A 447 -30.61 -2.78 -19.37
N ALA A 448 -30.75 -3.12 -18.09
CA ALA A 448 -31.59 -4.22 -17.64
C ALA A 448 -32.32 -3.83 -16.35
N GLN A 449 -33.59 -4.21 -16.26
CA GLN A 449 -34.30 -4.12 -14.99
C GLN A 449 -33.80 -5.24 -14.06
N THR A 450 -33.42 -4.90 -12.84
CA THR A 450 -32.94 -5.85 -11.83
C THR A 450 -34.09 -6.27 -10.89
N THR A 451 -33.78 -6.86 -9.73
CA THR A 451 -34.77 -7.14 -8.68
C THR A 451 -35.15 -5.87 -7.94
N GLY A 452 -36.45 -5.64 -7.74
CA GLY A 452 -36.97 -4.32 -7.37
C GLY A 452 -37.32 -3.50 -8.61
N GLU A 453 -37.77 -2.27 -8.41
CA GLU A 453 -38.15 -1.38 -9.52
C GLU A 453 -36.92 -0.66 -10.14
N THR A 454 -35.71 -1.15 -9.90
CA THR A 454 -34.45 -0.52 -10.35
C THR A 454 -34.08 -0.91 -11.79
N ILE A 455 -33.57 0.06 -12.55
CA ILE A 455 -32.92 -0.14 -13.85
C ILE A 455 -31.41 0.02 -13.66
N ALA A 456 -30.65 -1.05 -13.89
CA ALA A 456 -29.20 -0.99 -13.99
C ALA A 456 -28.81 -0.67 -15.43
N VAL A 457 -28.01 0.37 -15.61
CA VAL A 457 -27.39 0.79 -16.87
C VAL A 457 -25.89 0.55 -16.74
N ASN A 458 -25.27 0.00 -17.78
CA ASN A 458 -23.83 -0.14 -17.85
C ASN A 458 -23.32 0.12 -19.27
N GLY A 459 -22.04 0.45 -19.38
CA GLY A 459 -21.44 0.80 -20.66
C GLY A 459 -19.93 0.94 -20.60
N THR A 460 -19.36 1.28 -21.76
CA THR A 460 -17.93 1.53 -21.94
C THR A 460 -17.73 2.67 -22.93
N LEU A 461 -16.73 3.51 -22.68
CA LEU A 461 -16.19 4.49 -23.61
C LEU A 461 -14.76 4.07 -23.99
N THR A 462 -14.53 3.94 -25.29
CA THR A 462 -13.26 3.50 -25.86
C THR A 462 -12.90 4.37 -27.07
N THR A 463 -11.64 4.36 -27.51
CA THR A 463 -11.31 4.82 -28.87
C THR A 463 -11.87 3.85 -29.91
N ALA A 464 -11.93 4.25 -31.18
CA ALA A 464 -12.34 3.35 -32.27
C ALA A 464 -11.45 2.09 -32.39
N ASP A 465 -10.19 2.16 -31.96
CA ASP A 465 -9.25 1.03 -31.91
C ASP A 465 -9.35 0.20 -30.61
N GLY A 466 -10.26 0.55 -29.70
CA GLY A 466 -10.57 -0.20 -28.48
C GLY A 466 -9.72 0.14 -27.25
N LEU A 467 -8.96 1.24 -27.27
CA LEU A 467 -8.27 1.73 -26.07
C LEU A 467 -9.30 2.29 -25.08
N ALA A 468 -9.23 1.91 -23.80
CA ALA A 468 -10.07 2.45 -22.75
C ALA A 468 -9.87 3.97 -22.59
N ILE A 469 -10.94 4.70 -22.27
CA ILE A 469 -10.88 6.13 -21.99
C ILE A 469 -11.42 6.39 -20.58
N ASP A 470 -10.53 6.79 -19.69
CA ASP A 470 -10.74 6.95 -18.26
C ASP A 470 -11.21 8.35 -17.86
N SER A 471 -11.85 8.44 -16.70
CA SER A 471 -12.26 9.67 -16.01
C SER A 471 -13.11 10.64 -16.84
N GLN A 472 -13.74 10.20 -17.94
CA GLN A 472 -14.56 11.05 -18.81
C GLN A 472 -16.01 11.13 -18.35
N PRO A 473 -16.66 12.32 -18.40
CA PRO A 473 -18.07 12.47 -18.08
C PRO A 473 -18.95 11.92 -19.22
N VAL A 474 -19.78 10.94 -18.90
CA VAL A 474 -20.83 10.39 -19.77
C VAL A 474 -22.19 10.79 -19.19
N GLU A 475 -22.97 11.53 -19.97
CA GLU A 475 -24.35 11.90 -19.65
C GLU A 475 -25.27 10.71 -19.98
N VAL A 476 -25.95 10.17 -18.97
CA VAL A 476 -26.87 9.03 -19.09
C VAL A 476 -28.29 9.51 -18.76
N SER A 477 -29.15 9.45 -19.76
CA SER A 477 -30.58 9.74 -19.66
C SER A 477 -31.42 8.47 -19.67
N VAL A 478 -32.35 8.35 -18.72
CA VAL A 478 -33.28 7.22 -18.55
C VAL A 478 -34.71 7.75 -18.60
N GLY A 479 -35.39 7.48 -19.71
CA GLY A 479 -36.66 8.14 -20.05
C GLY A 479 -36.49 9.65 -20.24
N ASP A 480 -37.58 10.39 -20.03
CA ASP A 480 -37.59 11.86 -20.02
C ASP A 480 -37.42 12.45 -18.60
N ALA A 481 -37.19 11.60 -17.59
CA ALA A 481 -37.31 11.95 -16.17
C ALA A 481 -35.97 12.02 -15.42
N VAL A 482 -34.98 11.20 -15.80
CA VAL A 482 -33.68 11.12 -15.14
C VAL A 482 -32.57 11.39 -16.16
N THR A 483 -31.66 12.28 -15.80
CA THR A 483 -30.43 12.58 -16.55
C THR A 483 -29.32 12.82 -15.54
N GLU A 484 -28.32 11.95 -15.54
CA GLU A 484 -27.18 11.99 -14.62
C GLU A 484 -25.86 11.96 -15.40
N THR A 485 -24.79 12.47 -14.80
CA THR A 485 -23.44 12.39 -15.38
C THR A 485 -22.60 11.45 -14.54
N VAL A 486 -22.15 10.36 -15.13
CA VAL A 486 -21.23 9.39 -14.52
C VAL A 486 -19.84 9.54 -15.12
N ARG A 487 -18.79 9.18 -14.39
CA ARG A 487 -17.42 9.13 -14.93
C ARG A 487 -17.03 7.70 -15.31
N THR A 488 -16.27 7.56 -16.38
CA THR A 488 -15.67 6.28 -16.75
C THR A 488 -14.54 5.92 -15.79
N GLY A 489 -14.45 4.65 -15.40
CA GLY A 489 -13.28 4.12 -14.67
C GLY A 489 -12.09 3.84 -15.59
N PRO A 490 -10.97 3.34 -15.05
CA PRO A 490 -9.73 3.05 -15.81
C PRO A 490 -9.93 2.17 -17.05
N ASN A 491 -10.86 1.21 -17.00
CA ASN A 491 -11.20 0.33 -18.13
C ASN A 491 -12.20 0.94 -19.11
N GLY A 492 -12.45 2.25 -19.05
CA GLY A 492 -13.48 2.96 -19.83
C GLY A 492 -14.92 2.64 -19.42
N SER A 493 -15.13 1.77 -18.44
CA SER A 493 -16.46 1.32 -18.01
C SER A 493 -17.18 2.35 -17.15
N TYR A 494 -18.50 2.44 -17.30
CA TYR A 494 -19.37 3.20 -16.40
C TYR A 494 -20.64 2.40 -16.09
N ASP A 495 -21.25 2.70 -14.94
CA ASP A 495 -22.51 2.12 -14.50
C ASP A 495 -23.37 3.15 -13.75
N LEU A 496 -24.69 2.93 -13.76
CA LEU A 496 -25.69 3.76 -13.11
C LEU A 496 -26.89 2.89 -12.70
N ALA A 497 -27.42 3.10 -11.50
CA ALA A 497 -28.64 2.45 -11.03
C ALA A 497 -29.74 3.51 -10.81
N VAL A 498 -30.83 3.44 -11.58
CA VAL A 498 -31.95 4.37 -11.49
C VAL A 498 -33.16 3.69 -10.85
N ASP A 499 -33.78 4.33 -9.86
CA ASP A 499 -35.01 3.83 -9.24
C ASP A 499 -36.22 4.13 -10.14
N GLY A 500 -36.97 3.10 -10.52
CA GLY A 500 -38.11 3.21 -11.42
C GLY A 500 -39.28 4.04 -10.88
N GLY A 501 -39.36 4.26 -9.57
CA GLY A 501 -40.29 5.21 -8.96
C GLY A 501 -40.04 6.65 -9.40
N GLN A 502 -38.79 7.01 -9.73
CA GLN A 502 -38.42 8.33 -10.26
C GLN A 502 -38.89 8.53 -11.71
N LEU A 503 -39.07 7.45 -12.47
CA LEU A 503 -39.39 7.50 -13.89
C LEU A 503 -40.87 7.80 -14.18
N GLY A 504 -41.76 7.61 -13.20
CA GLY A 504 -43.20 7.86 -13.35
C GLY A 504 -43.91 6.98 -14.39
N VAL A 505 -43.26 5.92 -14.87
CA VAL A 505 -43.78 5.01 -15.91
C VAL A 505 -44.62 3.87 -15.32
N SER A 506 -45.64 3.45 -16.07
CA SER A 506 -46.46 2.29 -15.70
C SER A 506 -45.82 0.96 -16.12
N GLY A 507 -46.06 -0.08 -15.33
CA GLY A 507 -45.56 -1.43 -15.61
C GLY A 507 -45.99 -1.95 -16.99
N GLY A 508 -45.02 -2.42 -17.77
CA GLY A 508 -45.15 -2.77 -19.18
C GLY A 508 -44.62 -1.72 -20.15
N ALA A 509 -44.27 -0.51 -19.68
CA ALA A 509 -43.67 0.53 -20.52
C ALA A 509 -42.27 0.15 -21.03
N THR A 510 -41.91 0.64 -22.21
CA THR A 510 -40.53 0.59 -22.72
C THR A 510 -39.86 1.93 -22.44
N VAL A 511 -38.78 1.90 -21.65
CA VAL A 511 -37.98 3.07 -21.29
C VAL A 511 -36.78 3.16 -22.22
N SER A 512 -36.57 4.32 -22.84
CA SER A 512 -35.36 4.61 -23.61
C SER A 512 -34.22 4.96 -22.66
N VAL A 513 -33.04 4.37 -22.88
CA VAL A 513 -31.81 4.71 -22.16
C VAL A 513 -30.81 5.19 -23.18
N ARG A 514 -30.35 6.44 -23.06
CA ARG A 514 -29.33 7.03 -23.93
C ARG A 514 -28.13 7.46 -23.10
N ALA A 515 -26.94 7.08 -23.56
CA ALA A 515 -25.68 7.62 -23.08
C ALA A 515 -25.07 8.55 -24.15
N HIS A 516 -24.45 9.64 -23.70
CA HIS A 516 -23.84 10.67 -24.55
C HIS A 516 -22.51 11.11 -23.94
N PHE A 517 -21.45 11.05 -24.74
CA PHE A 517 -20.14 11.63 -24.43
C PHE A 517 -19.90 12.79 -25.41
N GLY A 518 -19.72 14.01 -24.88
CA GLY A 518 -19.73 15.23 -25.70
C GLY A 518 -18.39 15.70 -26.26
N GLY A 519 -17.25 15.10 -25.87
CA GLY A 519 -15.89 15.47 -26.36
C GLY A 519 -15.39 16.89 -26.07
N ASN A 520 -16.25 17.84 -25.68
CA ASN A 520 -15.89 19.25 -25.58
C ASN A 520 -14.79 19.52 -24.53
N GLY A 521 -13.72 20.20 -24.96
CA GLY A 521 -12.54 20.45 -24.13
C GLY A 521 -11.51 19.32 -24.14
N THR A 522 -11.74 18.26 -24.93
CA THR A 522 -10.83 17.10 -25.06
C THR A 522 -10.32 16.95 -26.50
N ASN A 523 -9.38 16.02 -26.71
CA ASN A 523 -8.96 15.54 -28.05
C ASN A 523 -9.73 14.28 -28.49
N LEU A 524 -10.96 14.11 -28.00
CA LEU A 524 -11.82 12.96 -28.25
C LEU A 524 -13.08 13.41 -29.00
N GLU A 525 -13.48 12.67 -30.03
CA GLU A 525 -14.73 12.92 -30.74
C GLU A 525 -15.94 12.55 -29.88
N GLU A 526 -17.08 13.23 -30.12
CA GLU A 526 -18.36 12.91 -29.48
C GLU A 526 -18.83 11.49 -29.83
N ALA A 527 -19.51 10.83 -28.89
CA ALA A 527 -20.15 9.54 -29.11
C ALA A 527 -21.48 9.42 -28.40
N SER A 528 -22.38 8.61 -28.94
CA SER A 528 -23.73 8.40 -28.41
C SER A 528 -24.19 6.98 -28.61
N ALA A 529 -24.85 6.44 -27.59
CA ALA A 529 -25.43 5.11 -27.61
C ALA A 529 -26.88 5.16 -27.11
N THR A 530 -27.76 4.30 -27.61
CA THR A 530 -29.14 4.22 -27.13
C THR A 530 -29.62 2.77 -27.13
N THR A 531 -30.29 2.39 -26.06
CA THR A 531 -30.92 1.09 -25.87
C THR A 531 -32.32 1.27 -25.25
N THR A 532 -33.08 0.19 -25.12
CA THR A 532 -34.43 0.21 -24.55
C THR A 532 -34.65 -0.93 -23.58
N VAL A 533 -35.25 -0.65 -22.43
CA VAL A 533 -35.56 -1.64 -21.41
C VAL A 533 -37.07 -1.70 -21.16
N ALA A 534 -37.62 -2.92 -21.09
CA ALA A 534 -39.04 -3.13 -20.75
C ALA A 534 -39.19 -3.13 -19.22
N PHE A 535 -39.79 -2.06 -18.69
CA PHE A 535 -40.01 -1.86 -17.27
C PHE A 535 -41.24 -2.64 -16.78
N ARG A 536 -41.14 -3.32 -15.63
CA ARG A 536 -42.23 -4.10 -15.02
C ARG A 536 -42.32 -3.83 -13.52
N ASN A 537 -43.41 -3.19 -13.07
CA ASN A 537 -43.71 -3.11 -11.64
C ASN A 537 -44.02 -4.50 -11.10
N GLN A 538 -43.30 -4.94 -10.06
CA GLN A 538 -43.56 -6.21 -9.39
C GLN A 538 -44.53 -6.01 -8.22
N THR A 539 -45.76 -5.59 -8.51
CA THR A 539 -46.87 -5.78 -7.57
C THR A 539 -47.20 -7.28 -7.53
N GLY A 540 -46.89 -7.91 -6.40
CA GLY A 540 -46.60 -9.36 -6.34
C GLY A 540 -47.73 -10.31 -6.72
N ALA A 541 -47.34 -11.49 -7.21
CA ALA A 541 -48.23 -12.63 -7.44
C ALA A 541 -47.53 -13.96 -7.15
N SER A 542 -47.47 -14.35 -5.87
CA SER A 542 -47.12 -15.71 -5.47
C SER A 542 -48.26 -16.67 -5.81
N GLY A 543 -48.30 -17.16 -7.06
CA GLY A 543 -49.36 -18.06 -7.53
C GLY A 543 -49.14 -18.64 -8.92
N ALA A 544 -48.58 -19.85 -8.99
CA ALA A 544 -48.76 -20.78 -10.11
C ALA A 544 -50.15 -21.47 -9.99
N PRO A 545 -50.79 -21.96 -11.08
CA PRO A 545 -50.16 -22.55 -12.26
C PRO A 545 -50.73 -22.16 -13.65
N GLU A 546 -50.09 -22.73 -14.66
CA GLU A 546 -50.39 -22.81 -16.11
C GLU A 546 -51.70 -22.21 -16.68
N THR A 547 -51.55 -21.50 -17.80
CA THR A 547 -52.13 -21.99 -19.08
C THR A 547 -51.43 -21.41 -20.31
N LEU A 548 -51.53 -22.14 -21.42
CA LEU A 548 -50.79 -21.92 -22.67
C LEU A 548 -51.54 -21.04 -23.69
N ARG A 549 -50.74 -20.37 -24.54
CA ARG A 549 -51.02 -19.93 -25.94
C ARG A 549 -51.84 -18.65 -26.17
N SER A 550 -51.48 -18.01 -27.30
CA SER A 550 -51.94 -16.71 -27.81
C SER A 550 -51.41 -15.53 -26.96
N LEU A 551 -50.65 -14.57 -27.49
CA LEU A 551 -50.77 -13.94 -28.81
C LEU A 551 -49.38 -13.72 -29.47
N VAL A 552 -49.09 -14.42 -30.57
CA VAL A 552 -48.05 -14.01 -31.54
C VAL A 552 -48.61 -14.20 -32.96
N SER A 553 -49.24 -13.12 -33.43
CA SER A 553 -49.62 -12.83 -34.81
C SER A 553 -50.12 -11.37 -34.78
N ASP A 554 -49.39 -10.38 -35.31
CA ASP A 554 -49.05 -10.28 -36.73
C ASP A 554 -47.97 -9.20 -37.00
N ARG A 555 -47.27 -9.32 -38.15
CA ARG A 555 -46.39 -8.33 -38.82
C ARG A 555 -45.17 -7.73 -38.06
N LEU A 556 -43.96 -8.08 -38.53
CA LEU A 556 -43.11 -7.24 -39.41
C LEU A 556 -42.03 -8.15 -40.10
N PRO A 557 -41.34 -7.73 -41.18
CA PRO A 557 -40.79 -8.67 -42.16
C PRO A 557 -39.25 -8.63 -42.32
N PHE A 558 -38.53 -9.63 -41.79
CA PHE A 558 -37.15 -9.95 -42.22
C PHE A 558 -36.94 -11.46 -42.27
N GLY A 559 -36.10 -11.92 -43.20
CA GLY A 559 -36.05 -13.32 -43.64
C GLY A 559 -35.19 -14.27 -42.79
N ASP A 560 -35.65 -15.52 -42.73
CA ASP A 560 -34.93 -16.77 -42.45
C ASP A 560 -33.57 -16.70 -41.73
N VAL A 561 -33.64 -16.62 -40.39
CA VAL A 561 -32.66 -17.27 -39.50
C VAL A 561 -33.39 -18.22 -38.56
N SER A 562 -32.98 -19.50 -38.57
CA SER A 562 -33.67 -20.56 -37.84
C SER A 562 -33.54 -20.39 -36.31
N PRO A 563 -34.64 -20.52 -35.53
CA PRO A 563 -34.69 -20.10 -34.11
C PRO A 563 -33.89 -20.96 -33.13
N ALA A 564 -33.14 -21.97 -33.60
CA ALA A 564 -32.33 -22.84 -32.75
C ALA A 564 -31.00 -22.20 -32.28
N VAL A 565 -30.53 -21.13 -32.93
CA VAL A 565 -29.19 -20.55 -32.67
C VAL A 565 -29.19 -19.56 -31.50
N LEU A 566 -30.25 -18.78 -31.31
CA LEU A 566 -30.29 -17.71 -30.29
C LEU A 566 -30.66 -18.20 -28.88
N ALA A 567 -31.34 -19.33 -28.74
CA ALA A 567 -31.59 -19.95 -27.42
C ALA A 567 -30.36 -20.70 -26.87
N GLY A 568 -29.44 -21.16 -27.75
CA GLY A 568 -28.25 -21.89 -27.34
C GLY A 568 -27.18 -21.02 -26.68
N LEU A 569 -27.01 -19.78 -27.14
CA LEU A 569 -25.95 -18.88 -26.65
C LEU A 569 -26.16 -18.41 -25.20
N ALA A 570 -27.39 -18.04 -24.83
CA ALA A 570 -27.70 -17.64 -23.45
C ALA A 570 -27.52 -18.80 -22.46
N ALA A 571 -27.94 -20.01 -22.82
CA ALA A 571 -27.72 -21.21 -22.01
C ALA A 571 -26.23 -21.56 -21.87
N LEU A 572 -25.42 -21.38 -22.94
CA LEU A 572 -23.99 -21.64 -22.91
C LEU A 572 -23.24 -20.66 -21.98
N VAL A 573 -23.59 -19.37 -22.00
CA VAL A 573 -22.97 -18.34 -21.15
C VAL A 573 -23.31 -18.59 -19.67
N VAL A 574 -24.55 -18.92 -19.33
CA VAL A 574 -24.94 -19.27 -17.95
C VAL A 574 -24.25 -20.56 -17.50
N LEU A 575 -24.15 -21.57 -18.37
CA LEU A 575 -23.42 -22.82 -18.05
C LEU A 575 -21.93 -22.56 -17.82
N LEU A 576 -21.30 -21.69 -18.62
CA LEU A 576 -19.88 -21.33 -18.49
C LEU A 576 -19.61 -20.53 -17.21
N ALA A 577 -20.49 -19.59 -16.86
CA ALA A 577 -20.42 -18.83 -15.61
C ALA A 577 -20.55 -19.74 -14.37
N VAL A 578 -21.51 -20.67 -14.38
CA VAL A 578 -21.67 -21.67 -13.31
C VAL A 578 -20.46 -22.61 -13.22
N LEU A 579 -19.87 -23.02 -14.34
CA LEU A 579 -18.64 -23.83 -14.37
C LEU A 579 -17.41 -23.06 -13.83
N LEU A 580 -17.27 -21.77 -14.13
CA LEU A 580 -16.19 -20.93 -13.59
C LEU A 580 -16.35 -20.70 -12.08
N VAL A 581 -17.57 -20.45 -11.59
CA VAL A 581 -17.86 -20.30 -10.15
C VAL A 581 -17.61 -21.61 -9.39
N LEU A 582 -18.00 -22.75 -9.95
CA LEU A 582 -17.73 -24.07 -9.34
C LEU A 582 -16.23 -24.43 -9.37
N ARG A 583 -15.50 -24.09 -10.43
CA ARG A 583 -14.05 -24.31 -10.51
C ARG A 583 -13.26 -23.45 -9.52
N ARG A 584 -13.74 -22.24 -9.21
CA ARG A 584 -13.16 -21.36 -8.16
C ARG A 584 -13.44 -21.84 -6.73
N ARG A 585 -14.40 -22.75 -6.51
CA ARG A 585 -14.73 -23.32 -5.18
C ARG A 585 -14.10 -24.68 -4.87
N TYR A 586 -13.33 -25.27 -5.78
CA TYR A 586 -12.73 -26.61 -5.63
C TYR A 586 -11.23 -26.70 -6.01
N ALA A 587 -10.54 -25.57 -6.15
CA ALA A 587 -9.12 -25.53 -6.47
C ALA A 587 -8.33 -24.80 -5.36
N GLY A 588 -7.96 -25.55 -4.32
CA GLY A 588 -7.14 -25.10 -3.20
C GLY A 588 -7.14 -26.16 -2.08
N GLY A 589 -6.12 -27.02 -2.05
CA GLY A 589 -6.02 -28.12 -1.07
C GLY A 589 -5.22 -29.35 -1.55
N ASP A 590 -3.90 -29.15 -1.71
CA ASP A 590 -2.76 -30.08 -1.52
C ASP A 590 -2.71 -31.52 -2.06
N GLY A 591 -1.50 -31.93 -2.49
CA GLY A 591 -1.12 -33.33 -2.77
C GLY A 591 0.24 -33.47 -3.47
N ASP A 592 1.25 -33.91 -2.73
CA ASP A 592 2.65 -34.10 -3.18
C ASP A 592 2.91 -35.37 -4.03
N ASP A 593 4.11 -35.45 -4.63
CA ASP A 593 4.66 -36.49 -5.54
C ASP A 593 4.64 -37.95 -4.99
N PRO A 594 4.47 -39.02 -5.83
CA PRO A 594 5.65 -39.71 -6.38
C PRO A 594 5.52 -40.45 -7.76
N SER A 595 6.61 -40.39 -8.54
CA SER A 595 7.19 -41.47 -9.39
C SER A 595 6.61 -41.89 -10.76
N ALA A 596 7.46 -41.77 -11.82
CA ALA A 596 7.99 -42.84 -12.73
C ALA A 596 8.11 -42.41 -14.22
N PRO A 597 8.92 -43.08 -15.07
CA PRO A 597 10.37 -43.38 -15.00
C PRO A 597 11.12 -42.82 -16.27
N PRO A 598 12.46 -42.98 -16.44
CA PRO A 598 13.24 -42.17 -17.38
C PRO A 598 13.32 -42.72 -18.83
N ALA A 599 13.81 -41.87 -19.74
CA ALA A 599 14.29 -42.25 -21.07
C ALA A 599 15.74 -41.76 -21.25
N ASP A 600 16.68 -42.70 -21.43
CA ASP A 600 18.12 -42.44 -21.55
C ASP A 600 18.54 -41.93 -22.95
N PRO A 601 19.71 -41.27 -23.05
CA PRO A 601 20.19 -40.62 -24.28
C PRO A 601 21.01 -41.54 -25.19
N PRO A 602 21.25 -41.13 -26.46
CA PRO A 602 22.34 -41.66 -27.27
C PRO A 602 23.65 -40.89 -27.00
N GLU A 603 24.69 -41.59 -26.54
CA GLU A 603 26.09 -41.15 -26.67
C GLU A 603 26.70 -41.67 -28.02
N PRO A 604 28.02 -41.59 -28.31
CA PRO A 604 28.47 -40.80 -29.45
C PRO A 604 29.24 -41.64 -30.50
N ASP A 605 29.74 -40.98 -31.55
CA ASP A 605 30.86 -41.48 -32.34
C ASP A 605 31.83 -40.30 -32.63
N ASP A 606 33.14 -40.57 -32.46
CA ASP A 606 34.25 -39.62 -32.65
C ASP A 606 34.53 -39.33 -34.13
N ASP A 607 34.99 -38.12 -34.48
CA ASP A 607 36.39 -37.91 -34.94
C ASP A 607 36.75 -36.46 -35.35
N ALA A 608 37.98 -36.07 -34.99
CA ALA A 608 38.93 -35.17 -35.69
C ALA A 608 38.59 -33.68 -36.04
N ALA A 609 39.02 -32.79 -35.13
CA ALA A 609 39.96 -31.65 -35.32
C ALA A 609 39.75 -30.57 -36.42
N ALA A 610 39.66 -29.29 -35.99
CA ALA A 610 40.69 -28.25 -36.22
C ALA A 610 40.35 -26.85 -35.60
N ASP A 611 41.33 -26.27 -34.89
CA ASP A 611 41.62 -24.85 -34.56
C ASP A 611 40.58 -23.72 -34.75
N ALA A 612 40.22 -23.01 -33.65
CA ALA A 612 40.42 -21.55 -33.46
C ALA A 612 39.91 -21.03 -32.07
N ASP A 613 40.47 -19.90 -31.61
CA ASP A 613 40.26 -19.25 -30.29
C ASP A 613 38.84 -18.62 -30.09
N PRO A 614 38.43 -18.27 -28.84
CA PRO A 614 37.02 -18.09 -28.48
C PRO A 614 36.44 -16.67 -28.69
N GLU A 615 35.20 -16.63 -29.17
CA GLU A 615 34.27 -15.51 -28.89
C GLU A 615 33.26 -15.90 -27.79
N ALA A 616 32.70 -14.89 -27.13
CA ALA A 616 31.92 -15.03 -25.91
C ALA A 616 30.58 -15.78 -26.11
N GLY A 617 30.34 -16.77 -25.26
CA GLY A 617 29.01 -17.37 -25.09
C GLY A 617 28.07 -16.45 -24.30
N PRO A 618 26.76 -16.47 -24.56
CA PRO A 618 25.78 -15.68 -23.80
C PRO A 618 25.54 -16.30 -22.42
N ALA A 619 25.79 -15.53 -21.36
CA ALA A 619 25.50 -15.93 -19.99
C ALA A 619 24.00 -15.78 -19.67
N ALA A 620 23.51 -16.63 -18.77
CA ALA A 620 22.11 -16.70 -18.37
C ALA A 620 21.64 -15.46 -17.59
N ALA A 621 20.32 -15.27 -17.55
CA ALA A 621 19.68 -14.23 -16.75
C ALA A 621 19.84 -14.52 -15.24
N SER A 622 20.64 -13.70 -14.56
CA SER A 622 20.54 -13.52 -13.11
C SER A 622 19.55 -12.40 -12.81
N ALA A 623 18.79 -12.54 -11.73
CA ALA A 623 17.88 -11.51 -11.25
C ALA A 623 18.68 -10.25 -10.88
N THR A 624 18.20 -9.09 -11.33
CA THR A 624 18.75 -7.78 -10.94
C THR A 624 18.10 -7.31 -9.65
N ASP A 625 18.93 -6.95 -8.68
CA ASP A 625 18.52 -6.29 -7.45
C ASP A 625 17.76 -4.99 -7.73
N GLY A 626 16.76 -4.71 -6.90
CA GLY A 626 15.91 -3.53 -7.02
C GLY A 626 16.61 -2.27 -6.51
N GLU A 627 17.27 -1.54 -7.41
CA GLU A 627 17.75 -0.18 -7.15
C GLU A 627 16.56 0.74 -6.81
N GLY A 628 16.52 1.29 -5.60
CA GLY A 628 15.47 2.21 -5.16
C GLY A 628 15.56 3.57 -5.89
N PRO A 629 14.44 4.27 -6.10
CA PRO A 629 14.46 5.56 -6.79
C PRO A 629 15.31 6.60 -6.03
N SER A 630 16.18 7.29 -6.76
CA SER A 630 17.05 8.34 -6.21
C SER A 630 16.29 9.65 -6.02
N PRO A 631 16.49 10.40 -4.91
CA PRO A 631 15.65 11.54 -4.55
C PRO A 631 15.94 12.86 -5.31
N ASP A 632 16.54 12.83 -6.50
CA ASP A 632 16.93 14.05 -7.26
C ASP A 632 15.96 14.40 -8.42
N ASP A 633 14.86 13.67 -8.56
CA ASP A 633 13.72 14.01 -9.42
C ASP A 633 12.74 14.95 -8.69
N GLY A 634 12.09 15.85 -9.44
CA GLY A 634 10.96 16.62 -8.91
C GLY A 634 9.77 15.70 -8.59
N LEU A 635 8.79 16.18 -7.81
CA LEU A 635 7.56 15.43 -7.54
C LEU A 635 6.73 15.26 -8.81
N ASP A 636 7.05 14.18 -9.53
CA ASP A 636 6.33 13.73 -10.72
C ASP A 636 5.48 12.52 -10.37
N PHE A 637 4.16 12.70 -10.42
CA PHE A 637 3.19 11.65 -10.16
C PHE A 637 2.77 10.88 -11.43
N ALA A 638 3.34 11.18 -12.61
CA ALA A 638 3.06 10.45 -13.85
C ALA A 638 3.23 8.92 -13.76
N PRO A 639 4.13 8.35 -12.91
CA PRO A 639 4.14 6.89 -12.68
C PRO A 639 2.93 6.39 -11.89
N ALA A 640 2.41 7.17 -10.92
CA ALA A 640 1.15 6.84 -10.24
C ALA A 640 -0.04 6.97 -11.20
N GLU A 641 -0.08 8.00 -12.05
CA GLU A 641 -1.08 8.14 -13.11
C GLU A 641 -1.03 6.99 -14.12
N SER A 642 0.17 6.51 -14.47
CA SER A 642 0.36 5.33 -15.32
C SER A 642 -0.17 4.05 -14.66
N LEU A 643 -0.10 3.94 -13.33
CA LEU A 643 -0.67 2.83 -12.56
C LEU A 643 -2.21 2.95 -12.44
N LEU A 644 -2.75 4.17 -12.30
CA LEU A 644 -4.20 4.44 -12.39
C LEU A 644 -4.75 4.02 -13.77
N ALA A 645 -4.09 4.45 -14.86
CA ALA A 645 -4.47 4.10 -16.23
C ALA A 645 -4.35 2.59 -16.54
N ALA A 646 -3.48 1.87 -15.80
CA ALA A 646 -3.40 0.41 -15.85
C ALA A 646 -4.48 -0.29 -14.98
N GLY A 647 -5.29 0.46 -14.23
CA GLY A 647 -6.31 -0.03 -13.32
C GLY A 647 -5.80 -0.44 -11.93
N ASP A 648 -4.50 -0.32 -11.65
CA ASP A 648 -3.89 -0.68 -10.37
C ASP A 648 -3.85 0.52 -9.41
N ARG A 649 -5.04 0.89 -8.92
CA ARG A 649 -5.21 1.98 -7.94
C ARG A 649 -4.42 1.74 -6.65
N ALA A 650 -4.24 0.48 -6.25
CA ALA A 650 -3.46 0.13 -5.08
C ALA A 650 -1.97 0.47 -5.30
N ALA A 651 -1.37 0.05 -6.41
CA ALA A 651 0.00 0.42 -6.73
C ALA A 651 0.16 1.93 -6.93
N ALA A 652 -0.82 2.61 -7.53
CA ALA A 652 -0.79 4.07 -7.72
C ALA A 652 -0.72 4.84 -6.39
N VAL A 653 -1.56 4.49 -5.40
CA VAL A 653 -1.54 5.12 -4.07
C VAL A 653 -0.23 4.81 -3.33
N ARG A 654 0.30 3.59 -3.44
CA ARG A 654 1.62 3.24 -2.88
C ARG A 654 2.72 4.12 -3.44
N PHE A 655 2.79 4.23 -4.77
CA PHE A 655 3.79 5.04 -5.44
C PHE A 655 3.66 6.50 -5.01
N ALA A 656 2.46 7.08 -5.10
CA ALA A 656 2.23 8.48 -4.76
C ALA A 656 2.62 8.79 -3.31
N TYR A 657 2.26 7.93 -2.35
CA TYR A 657 2.65 8.09 -0.95
C TYR A 657 4.18 8.02 -0.75
N GLN A 658 4.82 6.96 -1.27
CA GLN A 658 6.25 6.75 -1.10
C GLN A 658 7.07 7.86 -1.78
N HIS A 659 6.61 8.35 -2.93
CA HIS A 659 7.24 9.44 -3.68
C HIS A 659 7.06 10.80 -2.99
N LEU A 660 5.83 11.14 -2.55
CA LEU A 660 5.59 12.35 -1.75
C LEU A 660 6.45 12.35 -0.48
N ARG A 661 6.46 11.23 0.24
CA ARG A 661 7.27 11.08 1.45
C ARG A 661 8.76 11.17 1.17
N GLY A 662 9.26 10.49 0.14
CA GLY A 662 10.67 10.53 -0.24
C GLY A 662 11.17 11.95 -0.56
N HIS A 663 10.29 12.80 -1.10
CA HIS A 663 10.59 14.21 -1.34
C HIS A 663 10.49 15.08 -0.07
N VAL A 664 9.39 14.98 0.67
CA VAL A 664 9.06 15.90 1.79
C VAL A 664 9.79 15.54 3.09
N ALA A 665 10.08 14.26 3.35
CA ALA A 665 10.62 13.81 4.63
C ALA A 665 11.94 14.50 5.01
N ALA A 666 12.83 14.74 4.04
CA ALA A 666 14.11 15.39 4.26
C ALA A 666 13.97 16.88 4.66
N ASP A 667 12.93 17.56 4.19
CA ASP A 667 12.68 18.97 4.50
C ASP A 667 12.06 19.13 5.89
N VAL A 668 11.05 18.33 6.24
CA VAL A 668 10.35 18.38 7.56
C VAL A 668 11.09 17.65 8.68
N GLY A 669 12.31 17.17 8.42
CA GLY A 669 13.13 16.42 9.37
C GLY A 669 12.54 15.07 9.80
N ALA A 670 11.64 14.49 9.00
CA ALA A 670 11.13 13.14 9.21
C ALA A 670 12.21 12.10 8.85
N ALA A 671 12.28 11.03 9.61
CA ALA A 671 13.19 9.93 9.33
C ALA A 671 12.56 8.94 8.32
N ASP A 672 13.39 8.24 7.56
CA ASP A 672 12.98 7.06 6.76
C ASP A 672 12.27 6.00 7.63
N SER A 673 12.56 6.04 8.93
CA SER A 673 11.99 5.17 9.94
C SER A 673 10.55 5.54 10.33
N ASP A 674 10.15 6.83 10.33
CA ASP A 674 8.88 7.33 10.90
C ASP A 674 7.63 6.57 10.37
N THR A 675 6.57 6.40 11.18
CA THR A 675 5.30 5.85 10.65
C THR A 675 4.62 6.86 9.71
N HIS A 676 3.61 6.44 8.96
CA HIS A 676 2.93 7.31 7.99
C HIS A 676 2.27 8.52 8.68
N TRP A 677 1.66 8.27 9.84
CA TRP A 677 1.11 9.31 10.73
C TRP A 677 2.16 10.19 11.39
N GLU A 678 3.32 9.65 11.77
CA GLU A 678 4.40 10.47 12.33
C GLU A 678 5.04 11.36 11.26
N PHE A 679 5.14 10.91 10.01
CA PHE A 679 5.50 11.75 8.88
C PHE A 679 4.50 12.89 8.67
N TYR A 680 3.19 12.63 8.78
CA TYR A 680 2.15 13.66 8.76
C TYR A 680 2.28 14.66 9.92
N GLU A 681 2.48 14.19 11.16
CA GLU A 681 2.69 15.05 12.33
C GLU A 681 4.00 15.85 12.25
N ARG A 682 5.05 15.32 11.60
CA ARG A 682 6.26 16.08 11.25
C ARG A 682 5.94 17.22 10.29
N CYS A 683 5.17 16.97 9.23
CA CYS A 683 4.71 18.03 8.32
C CYS A 683 3.94 19.12 9.06
N ARG A 684 2.99 18.73 9.94
CA ARG A 684 2.24 19.66 10.79
C ARG A 684 3.15 20.48 11.72
N ALA A 685 4.11 19.82 12.38
CA ALA A 685 5.01 20.45 13.35
C ALA A 685 6.03 21.40 12.71
N ASP A 686 6.45 21.14 11.47
CA ASP A 686 7.31 22.02 10.67
C ASP A 686 6.55 23.24 10.08
N GLY A 687 5.23 23.30 10.30
CA GLY A 687 4.39 24.45 9.94
C GLY A 687 3.59 24.28 8.65
N MET A 688 3.62 23.11 8.01
CA MET A 688 2.70 22.80 6.92
C MET A 688 1.25 22.86 7.42
N ASN A 689 0.38 23.53 6.69
CA ASN A 689 -1.00 23.78 7.10
C ASN A 689 -1.95 23.91 5.89
N GLY A 690 -3.24 24.01 6.17
CA GLY A 690 -4.30 24.11 5.15
C GLY A 690 -4.31 22.94 4.18
N GLU A 691 -4.71 23.23 2.94
CA GLU A 691 -5.00 22.22 1.91
C GLU A 691 -3.80 21.31 1.54
N ARG A 692 -2.56 21.74 1.86
CA ARG A 692 -1.36 20.89 1.75
C ARG A 692 -1.28 19.85 2.84
N LEU A 693 -1.52 20.25 4.10
CA LEU A 693 -1.50 19.32 5.23
C LEU A 693 -2.65 18.31 5.10
N ASP A 694 -3.83 18.77 4.66
CA ASP A 694 -4.97 17.91 4.36
C ASP A 694 -4.63 16.90 3.25
N ALA A 695 -3.94 17.31 2.18
CA ALA A 695 -3.50 16.39 1.12
C ALA A 695 -2.44 15.36 1.60
N VAL A 696 -1.55 15.69 2.54
CA VAL A 696 -0.67 14.68 3.19
C VAL A 696 -1.52 13.68 3.97
N ARG A 697 -2.51 14.17 4.72
CA ARG A 697 -3.40 13.35 5.55
C ARG A 697 -4.19 12.35 4.71
N ASP A 698 -4.88 12.84 3.68
CA ASP A 698 -5.70 12.02 2.80
C ASP A 698 -4.85 10.93 2.10
N LEU A 699 -3.59 11.25 1.77
CA LEU A 699 -2.66 10.29 1.16
C LEU A 699 -2.12 9.26 2.15
N VAL A 700 -1.91 9.64 3.41
CA VAL A 700 -1.59 8.72 4.51
C VAL A 700 -2.76 7.76 4.78
N GLU A 701 -3.99 8.29 4.90
CA GLU A 701 -5.20 7.50 5.12
C GLU A 701 -5.43 6.49 3.97
N ALA A 702 -5.29 6.94 2.71
CA ALA A 702 -5.42 6.08 1.55
C ALA A 702 -4.30 5.01 1.45
N TYR A 703 -3.07 5.37 1.79
CA TYR A 703 -1.95 4.41 1.80
C TYR A 703 -2.16 3.32 2.85
N GLU A 704 -2.61 3.68 4.06
CA GLU A 704 -2.89 2.69 5.10
C GLU A 704 -4.10 1.82 4.76
N ALA A 705 -5.14 2.37 4.11
CA ALA A 705 -6.24 1.58 3.58
C ALA A 705 -5.79 0.58 2.50
N VAL A 706 -4.80 0.94 1.67
CA VAL A 706 -4.27 0.09 0.58
C VAL A 706 -3.31 -1.00 1.08
N GLU A 707 -2.41 -0.69 2.01
CA GLU A 707 -1.44 -1.66 2.54
C GLU A 707 -1.98 -2.52 3.69
N PHE A 708 -2.97 -2.02 4.45
CA PHE A 708 -3.42 -2.68 5.68
C PHE A 708 -4.93 -2.98 5.72
N GLY A 709 -5.72 -2.56 4.73
CA GLY A 709 -7.15 -2.87 4.63
C GLY A 709 -7.43 -4.28 4.09
N GLU A 710 -8.42 -4.97 4.66
CA GLU A 710 -8.80 -6.34 4.25
C GLU A 710 -9.59 -6.41 2.94
N HIS A 711 -10.10 -5.26 2.46
CA HIS A 711 -10.73 -5.10 1.16
C HIS A 711 -10.03 -3.95 0.42
N SER A 712 -9.27 -4.26 -0.63
CA SER A 712 -8.48 -3.27 -1.37
C SER A 712 -9.34 -2.42 -2.31
N THR A 713 -10.20 -1.60 -1.71
CA THR A 713 -10.85 -0.44 -2.35
C THR A 713 -10.16 0.81 -1.83
N ALA A 714 -9.19 1.31 -2.60
CA ALA A 714 -8.62 2.62 -2.35
C ALA A 714 -9.75 3.69 -2.40
N PRO A 715 -9.81 4.64 -1.45
CA PRO A 715 -10.61 5.85 -1.64
C PRO A 715 -10.11 6.57 -2.91
N ASP A 716 -11.01 7.30 -3.57
CA ASP A 716 -10.89 7.92 -4.91
C ASP A 716 -9.45 8.32 -5.32
N ALA A 717 -8.69 7.34 -5.81
CA ALA A 717 -7.24 7.45 -5.96
C ALA A 717 -6.87 8.44 -7.07
N ASP A 718 -7.69 8.47 -8.12
CA ASP A 718 -7.68 9.45 -9.20
C ASP A 718 -7.78 10.89 -8.65
N ARG A 719 -8.79 11.19 -7.84
CA ARG A 719 -8.95 12.50 -7.17
C ARG A 719 -7.81 12.80 -6.20
N LEU A 720 -7.38 11.81 -5.43
CA LEU A 720 -6.35 11.95 -4.41
C LEU A 720 -5.00 12.35 -5.02
N ILE A 721 -4.53 11.58 -6.00
CA ILE A 721 -3.26 11.80 -6.68
C ILE A 721 -3.28 13.13 -7.42
N THR A 722 -4.39 13.45 -8.11
CA THR A 722 -4.60 14.78 -8.72
C THR A 722 -4.52 15.92 -7.69
N THR A 723 -5.07 15.73 -6.49
CA THR A 723 -5.05 16.75 -5.42
C THR A 723 -3.63 16.96 -4.89
N VAL A 724 -2.90 15.87 -4.64
CA VAL A 724 -1.50 15.92 -4.17
C VAL A 724 -0.59 16.55 -5.23
N ASP A 725 -0.72 16.14 -6.49
CA ASP A 725 0.04 16.75 -7.59
C ASP A 725 -0.24 18.26 -7.69
N LEU A 726 -1.53 18.66 -7.74
CA LEU A 726 -1.91 20.08 -7.72
C LEU A 726 -1.30 20.83 -6.53
N ARG A 727 -1.31 20.27 -5.32
CA ARG A 727 -0.78 20.97 -4.12
C ARG A 727 0.73 21.10 -4.10
N TRP A 728 1.48 20.22 -4.74
CA TRP A 728 2.94 20.36 -4.85
C TRP A 728 3.37 21.14 -6.10
N SER A 729 2.58 21.11 -7.16
CA SER A 729 2.75 21.91 -8.37
C SER A 729 2.32 23.38 -8.22
N SER A 730 1.34 23.71 -7.37
CA SER A 730 0.78 25.08 -7.29
C SER A 730 1.54 26.08 -6.42
N ALA A 731 2.64 25.72 -5.75
CA ALA A 731 3.44 26.65 -4.93
C ALA A 731 4.47 27.45 -5.75
N SER A 732 4.15 27.72 -7.01
CA SER A 732 4.88 28.61 -7.91
C SER A 732 4.25 30.01 -8.03
N ASP A 733 3.13 30.29 -7.34
CA ASP A 733 2.29 31.49 -7.55
C ASP A 733 1.81 32.20 -6.24
N ASP A 734 2.57 32.10 -5.13
CA ASP A 734 2.38 32.94 -3.92
C ASP A 734 3.74 33.26 -3.25
#